data_AF-A0A318N286-F1
#
_entry.id   AF-A0A318N286-F1
#
_cell.length_a   1.000
_cell.length_b   1.000
_cell.length_c   1.000
_cell.angle_alpha   90.00
_cell.angle_beta   90.00
_cell.angle_gamma   90.00
#
_symmetry.space_group_name_H-M   'P 1'
#
loop_
_entity.id
_entity.type
_entity.pdbx_description
1 polymer ?
#
loop_
_entity_poly.entity_id
_entity_poly.type
_entity_poly.pdbx_seq_one_letter_code
_entity_poly.pdbx_strand_id
1 'polypeptide(L)'
;MAVIYNTNYTHNSNSYLTLAVFWAAKKLWGEDNVVVVDNMDILSVAASGEHEVIICIDGQRTDYELMKRLRPCFKTMIFWAFEDPFMLDFNVQVTTIFDYVFTNDPICVKAYQTEAFYLPLAASDQIHYRKVKETDALDYDICFAGTMWPNRVDILRRVIIAFPQARYKLICPGNEYLPPLPADLSERVIHRPVSIEAFTDFANASKVTLTMFRNYASHGDIGQATAPGPRLYELGLAGTAQIVELPAGMNEKYLKEINGVAIAHNTEEIIKQIAEVIEKKNIRKKMAISSQQSVMKSHLYQNRLKIIEDVTQADFSLKKKEKKIIVESQFKKKLKVLFVTHSTIREQVWGGIEVYQQIISFGLVKDVEFYYWLRRRGACTLTDSNGQELERFDMPDVGWLDSMNDAGEETAFSNIINQYGFDVVHIQHLGHHTLSLPIIAKACGVGTVFSFHDFLAVCSHYNLLNYEQRYCRIEENKDVGTCDVCLKISEKLDFGVQQTRRAFVGKVMKSIDAFLYGTQHSFDVAKYIYPVVESKKNYILGIPSPDTTIPLIKKEFKPLEGRKLKVATVGNFIRSKGADTILSILQTANPNLYEFHIFGYMQPDYESVLKDLKLDNIILHGSYGLGEVSALQVADVALILSIWPETYCISLSEVWQNGLIPIVTDVGALKDRVQDGINGFTVPIGDVNLVIDRLELIRSDEILRQKLINNISPDLWVNSKEYAEKLLQVYDEVVPINMLGNSGLRWDIGRLHYIPHASWKEQAPPRHIFDAPTSSSLYIELPQEIEDWAVVQGAHFYIDDICYHILNVDDDSKFKEADEFHIRGWFIYPDMSNAGNLYTVLIHQDSDLTIFLKCDRESREDVASNFVNAPVRNGFSCKSALRGKWCEGRFRIGLINVVNGIAAFQLAGYEIKVNAGKVVKIYNEFHDNQVILDDFLRITEKDGIMRGIKLSDISENRLFHKNLGKLEYYIQNLSTDVNPENEKAGNLLKISGWAFDRTTSKAGQIYLAFVNESFKNCFFVATSRFIRHETISVFQNVPLNNGFYIQLDLQKGYSLKLEGKFQIFLINLIHNEFLVVPVNISVNFKNNQVSNIMDDIINEDTIDQYTDFLKRKLFRE
;
A
#
# COMPACT_ATOMS: atom_id res chain seq x y z
N MET A 1 23.32 9.01 -21.29
CA MET A 1 21.93 8.60 -21.00
C MET A 1 21.76 8.76 -19.50
N ALA A 2 20.69 9.40 -19.06
CA ALA A 2 20.41 9.70 -17.67
C ALA A 2 19.47 8.64 -17.07
N VAL A 3 19.93 7.94 -16.04
CA VAL A 3 19.04 7.08 -15.24
C VAL A 3 18.42 7.95 -14.14
N ILE A 4 17.09 7.98 -14.07
CA ILE A 4 16.37 8.58 -12.95
C ILE A 4 15.90 7.45 -12.04
N TYR A 5 16.35 7.48 -10.80
CA TYR A 5 15.97 6.50 -9.79
C TYR A 5 15.30 7.20 -8.62
N ASN A 6 14.05 6.84 -8.33
CA ASN A 6 13.40 7.30 -7.11
C ASN A 6 13.70 6.32 -5.97
N THR A 7 14.47 6.80 -4.99
CA THR A 7 14.86 6.00 -3.81
C THR A 7 13.66 5.58 -2.95
N ASN A 8 12.49 6.20 -3.13
CA ASN A 8 11.25 5.93 -2.40
C ASN A 8 10.14 5.50 -3.37
N TYR A 9 10.44 4.57 -4.27
CA TYR A 9 9.58 4.19 -5.40
C TYR A 9 8.18 3.69 -4.99
N THR A 10 7.97 3.29 -3.73
CA THR A 10 6.71 2.66 -3.30
C THR A 10 6.10 3.28 -2.07
N HIS A 11 4.82 3.58 -2.20
CA HIS A 11 3.97 4.16 -1.15
C HIS A 11 4.25 5.64 -0.86
N ASN A 12 4.44 6.46 -1.90
CA ASN A 12 4.41 7.91 -1.76
C ASN A 12 3.29 8.52 -2.64
N SER A 13 2.40 9.33 -2.05
CA SER A 13 1.44 10.15 -2.79
C SER A 13 2.11 11.13 -3.76
N ASN A 14 3.41 11.37 -3.59
CA ASN A 14 4.23 12.23 -4.41
C ASN A 14 5.00 11.47 -5.52
N SER A 15 4.64 10.23 -5.83
CA SER A 15 5.27 9.46 -6.94
C SER A 15 5.15 10.16 -8.30
N TYR A 16 4.15 11.03 -8.49
CA TYR A 16 4.02 11.89 -9.66
C TYR A 16 5.22 12.83 -9.87
N LEU A 17 5.99 13.15 -8.81
CA LEU A 17 7.21 13.93 -8.92
C LEU A 17 8.26 13.23 -9.78
N THR A 18 8.34 11.89 -9.72
CA THR A 18 9.22 11.11 -10.60
C THR A 18 8.81 11.27 -12.05
N LEU A 19 7.52 11.24 -12.35
CA LEU A 19 7.00 11.47 -13.70
C LEU A 19 7.25 12.92 -14.16
N ALA A 20 7.08 13.90 -13.27
CA ALA A 20 7.35 15.30 -13.56
C ALA A 20 8.83 15.53 -13.92
N VAL A 21 9.75 14.98 -13.13
CA VAL A 21 11.19 15.04 -13.40
C VAL A 21 11.52 14.29 -14.70
N PHE A 22 10.95 13.11 -14.92
CA PHE A 22 11.15 12.32 -16.12
C PHE A 22 10.73 13.03 -17.41
N TRP A 23 9.52 13.60 -17.45
CA TRP A 23 9.03 14.33 -18.62
C TRP A 23 9.82 15.62 -18.86
N ALA A 24 10.24 16.30 -17.79
CA ALA A 24 11.14 17.44 -17.90
C ALA A 24 12.51 17.04 -18.48
N ALA A 25 13.08 15.93 -18.02
CA ALA A 25 14.34 15.38 -18.49
C ALA A 25 14.24 14.97 -19.97
N LYS A 26 13.16 14.31 -20.39
CA LYS A 26 12.91 13.98 -21.81
C LYS A 26 12.82 15.23 -22.68
N LYS A 27 12.13 16.28 -22.21
CA LYS A 27 12.02 17.55 -22.94
C LYS A 27 13.36 18.29 -23.06
N LEU A 28 14.21 18.18 -22.04
CA LEU A 28 15.51 18.87 -21.99
C LEU A 28 16.61 18.10 -22.74
N TRP A 29 16.72 16.80 -22.51
CA TRP A 29 17.82 15.95 -23.00
C TRP A 29 17.43 15.06 -24.19
N GLY A 30 16.14 14.87 -24.50
CA GLY A 30 15.65 14.00 -25.58
C GLY A 30 15.04 12.69 -25.07
N GLU A 31 14.04 12.14 -25.78
CA GLU A 31 13.26 10.99 -25.31
C GLU A 31 14.07 9.71 -25.11
N ASP A 32 15.01 9.42 -26.00
CA ASP A 32 15.84 8.21 -25.96
C ASP A 32 17.00 8.33 -24.94
N ASN A 33 17.25 9.53 -24.41
CA ASN A 33 18.40 9.80 -23.54
C ASN A 33 18.08 9.59 -22.05
N VAL A 34 16.84 9.27 -21.68
CA VAL A 34 16.41 9.22 -20.28
C VAL A 34 15.56 7.99 -20.00
N VAL A 35 15.85 7.29 -18.91
CA VAL A 35 15.05 6.17 -18.41
C VAL A 35 14.75 6.36 -16.93
N VAL A 36 13.56 5.92 -16.49
CA VAL A 36 13.22 5.79 -15.07
C VAL A 36 13.33 4.33 -14.69
N VAL A 37 13.98 4.06 -13.56
CA VAL A 37 14.19 2.71 -13.03
C VAL A 37 13.73 2.61 -11.58
N ASP A 38 13.48 1.37 -11.15
CA ASP A 38 13.20 1.00 -9.76
C ASP A 38 14.19 -0.08 -9.29
N ASN A 39 13.98 -0.63 -8.09
CA ASN A 39 14.85 -1.65 -7.51
C ASN A 39 14.89 -2.96 -8.33
N MET A 40 13.89 -3.23 -9.16
CA MET A 40 13.85 -4.46 -9.97
C MET A 40 14.75 -4.34 -11.20
N ASP A 41 14.88 -3.15 -11.77
CA ASP A 41 15.52 -2.97 -13.08
C ASP A 41 16.84 -2.17 -13.01
N ILE A 42 17.09 -1.40 -11.94
CA ILE A 42 18.24 -0.48 -11.86
C ILE A 42 19.60 -1.15 -12.07
N LEU A 43 19.83 -2.33 -11.47
CA LEU A 43 21.09 -3.07 -11.65
C LEU A 43 21.22 -3.60 -13.07
N SER A 44 20.12 -4.08 -13.68
CA SER A 44 20.12 -4.52 -15.08
C SER A 44 20.43 -3.36 -16.03
N VAL A 45 19.89 -2.17 -15.77
CA VAL A 45 20.14 -0.98 -16.59
C VAL A 45 21.56 -0.48 -16.42
N ALA A 46 22.09 -0.49 -15.19
CA ALA A 46 23.49 -0.15 -14.93
C ALA A 46 24.46 -1.14 -15.61
N ALA A 47 24.12 -2.44 -15.57
CA ALA A 47 24.86 -3.52 -16.21
C ALA A 47 24.88 -3.45 -17.74
N SER A 48 23.94 -2.73 -18.39
CA SER A 48 23.93 -2.59 -19.86
C SER A 48 25.05 -1.69 -20.39
N GLY A 49 25.56 -0.77 -19.56
CA GLY A 49 26.60 0.18 -19.93
C GLY A 49 26.19 1.29 -20.91
N GLU A 50 24.88 1.48 -21.12
CA GLU A 50 24.33 2.51 -22.02
C GLU A 50 24.32 3.93 -21.38
N HIS A 51 24.58 4.03 -20.07
CA HIS A 51 24.37 5.22 -19.26
C HIS A 51 25.63 5.58 -18.45
N GLU A 52 25.95 6.87 -18.36
CA GLU A 52 27.09 7.37 -17.57
C GLU A 52 26.65 8.19 -16.36
N VAL A 53 25.38 8.59 -16.29
CA VAL A 53 24.85 9.45 -15.23
C VAL A 53 23.61 8.82 -14.60
N ILE A 54 23.56 8.85 -13.27
CA ILE A 54 22.36 8.51 -12.50
C ILE A 54 21.97 9.69 -11.59
N ILE A 55 20.67 9.97 -11.53
CA ILE A 55 20.05 10.94 -10.63
C ILE A 55 19.14 10.16 -9.68
N CYS A 56 19.56 10.06 -8.42
CA CYS A 56 18.77 9.52 -7.33
C CYS A 56 17.94 10.64 -6.72
N ILE A 57 16.62 10.55 -6.79
CA ILE A 57 15.68 11.55 -6.27
C ILE A 57 14.96 11.05 -5.00
N ASP A 58 14.31 11.99 -4.29
CA ASP A 58 13.59 11.84 -3.01
C ASP A 58 14.53 11.77 -1.78
N GLY A 59 15.30 10.69 -1.66
CA GLY A 59 16.28 10.46 -0.62
C GLY A 59 15.78 9.64 0.58
N GLN A 60 14.46 9.55 0.81
CA GLN A 60 13.88 8.97 2.03
C GLN A 60 14.24 7.50 2.34
N ARG A 61 14.54 6.69 1.33
CA ARG A 61 14.77 5.23 1.48
C ARG A 61 15.96 4.74 0.68
N THR A 62 17.00 5.56 0.61
CA THR A 62 18.22 5.25 -0.13
C THR A 62 18.93 4.02 0.45
N ASP A 63 19.11 2.98 -0.38
CA ASP A 63 19.84 1.78 -0.01
C ASP A 63 21.34 1.92 -0.28
N TYR A 64 22.13 2.02 0.78
CA TYR A 64 23.57 2.25 0.69
C TYR A 64 24.33 1.09 -0.01
N GLU A 65 23.93 -0.15 0.21
CA GLU A 65 24.59 -1.31 -0.41
C GLU A 65 24.23 -1.40 -1.91
N LEU A 66 23.00 -1.06 -2.28
CA LEU A 66 22.62 -0.92 -3.70
C LEU A 66 23.46 0.15 -4.40
N MET A 67 23.59 1.33 -3.78
CA MET A 67 24.36 2.41 -4.38
C MET A 67 25.86 2.07 -4.49
N LYS A 68 26.46 1.35 -3.52
CA LYS A 68 27.81 0.79 -3.66
C LYS A 68 27.93 -0.15 -4.85
N ARG A 69 26.93 -0.99 -5.08
CA ARG A 69 26.89 -1.92 -6.21
C ARG A 69 26.81 -1.19 -7.56
N LEU A 70 26.12 -0.05 -7.61
CA LEU A 70 25.97 0.80 -8.80
C LEU A 70 27.19 1.68 -9.09
N ARG A 71 27.96 2.06 -8.07
CA ARG A 71 29.02 3.07 -8.19
C ARG A 71 30.01 2.83 -9.35
N PRO A 72 30.46 1.60 -9.66
CA PRO A 72 31.38 1.36 -10.77
C PRO A 72 30.76 1.57 -12.16
N CYS A 73 29.43 1.53 -12.27
CA CYS A 73 28.73 1.60 -13.55
C CYS A 73 28.50 3.03 -14.05
N PHE A 74 28.54 4.02 -13.15
CA PHE A 74 28.26 5.42 -13.48
C PHE A 74 29.49 6.30 -13.30
N LYS A 75 29.72 7.20 -14.25
CA LYS A 75 30.73 8.23 -14.17
C LYS A 75 30.33 9.33 -13.19
N THR A 76 29.04 9.66 -13.15
CA THR A 76 28.49 10.69 -12.27
C THR A 76 27.23 10.18 -11.56
N MET A 77 27.24 10.24 -10.23
CA MET A 77 26.09 9.93 -9.38
C MET A 77 25.61 11.20 -8.68
N ILE A 78 24.34 11.56 -8.90
CA ILE A 78 23.71 12.77 -8.38
C ILE A 78 22.63 12.37 -7.38
N PHE A 79 22.58 13.03 -6.24
CA PHE A 79 21.53 12.87 -5.23
C PHE A 79 20.70 14.15 -5.14
N TRP A 80 19.37 14.04 -5.17
CA TRP A 80 18.46 15.18 -4.98
C TRP A 80 17.43 14.87 -3.89
N ALA A 81 17.67 15.43 -2.69
CA ALA A 81 16.82 15.27 -1.51
C ALA A 81 15.56 16.13 -1.61
N PHE A 82 14.39 15.50 -1.42
CA PHE A 82 13.07 16.16 -1.52
C PHE A 82 12.46 16.48 -0.15
N GLU A 83 12.91 15.81 0.90
CA GLU A 83 12.36 15.92 2.26
C GLU A 83 13.38 16.45 3.27
N ASP A 84 14.46 17.08 2.82
CA ASP A 84 15.27 17.88 3.76
C ASP A 84 14.42 19.08 4.25
N PRO A 85 14.60 19.51 5.51
CA PRO A 85 15.57 19.05 6.51
C PRO A 85 15.13 17.81 7.32
N PHE A 86 13.94 17.27 7.06
CA PHE A 86 13.35 16.20 7.88
C PHE A 86 14.10 14.86 7.78
N MET A 87 14.79 14.62 6.67
CA MET A 87 15.59 13.39 6.43
C MET A 87 17.10 13.63 6.46
N LEU A 88 17.54 14.79 6.94
CA LEU A 88 18.95 15.22 6.82
C LEU A 88 19.92 14.21 7.45
N ASP A 89 19.65 13.77 8.68
CA ASP A 89 20.54 12.86 9.42
C ASP A 89 20.73 11.52 8.68
N PHE A 90 19.67 11.01 8.06
CA PHE A 90 19.72 9.81 7.23
C PHE A 90 20.47 10.07 5.91
N ASN A 91 20.12 11.15 5.22
CA ASN A 91 20.68 11.48 3.91
C ASN A 91 22.20 11.73 3.98
N VAL A 92 22.70 12.45 4.98
CA VAL A 92 24.13 12.74 5.14
C VAL A 92 24.96 11.44 5.22
N GLN A 93 24.44 10.41 5.89
CA GLN A 93 25.15 9.13 6.06
C GLN A 93 25.32 8.36 4.74
N VAL A 94 24.31 8.43 3.86
CA VAL A 94 24.29 7.64 2.61
C VAL A 94 24.89 8.38 1.41
N THR A 95 25.05 9.71 1.48
CA THR A 95 25.51 10.53 0.34
C THR A 95 27.01 10.51 0.04
N THR A 96 27.82 9.83 0.85
CA THR A 96 29.30 9.79 0.70
C THR A 96 29.80 9.15 -0.60
N ILE A 97 28.96 8.38 -1.28
CA ILE A 97 29.24 7.69 -2.55
C ILE A 97 28.80 8.47 -3.78
N PHE A 98 28.09 9.58 -3.59
CA PHE A 98 27.62 10.45 -4.67
C PHE A 98 28.66 11.52 -4.96
N ASP A 99 28.66 12.02 -6.20
CA ASP A 99 29.57 13.09 -6.61
C ASP A 99 28.94 14.48 -6.32
N TYR A 100 27.60 14.58 -6.42
CA TYR A 100 26.86 15.83 -6.19
C TYR A 100 25.60 15.60 -5.36
N VAL A 101 25.31 16.54 -4.46
CA VAL A 101 24.09 16.58 -3.65
C VAL A 101 23.30 17.86 -3.95
N PHE A 102 22.01 17.71 -4.17
CA PHE A 102 21.06 18.80 -4.27
C PHE A 102 20.05 18.65 -3.13
N THR A 103 19.87 19.70 -2.34
CA THR A 103 18.92 19.71 -1.22
C THR A 103 17.83 20.75 -1.45
N ASN A 104 16.58 20.40 -1.13
CA ASN A 104 15.45 21.32 -1.21
C ASN A 104 15.40 22.31 -0.04
N ASP A 105 16.31 22.22 0.94
CA ASP A 105 16.40 23.15 2.07
C ASP A 105 17.79 23.81 2.16
N PRO A 106 17.88 25.14 2.19
CA PRO A 106 19.15 25.85 2.09
C PRO A 106 20.04 25.69 3.33
N ILE A 107 19.48 25.39 4.51
CA ILE A 107 20.27 25.19 5.73
C ILE A 107 21.05 23.86 5.67
N CYS A 108 20.51 22.88 4.95
CA CYS A 108 21.09 21.55 4.84
C CYS A 108 22.37 21.48 4.02
N VAL A 109 22.62 22.47 3.15
CA VAL A 109 23.79 22.50 2.24
C VAL A 109 25.11 22.29 2.99
N LYS A 110 25.27 22.89 4.18
CA LYS A 110 26.51 22.81 4.97
C LYS A 110 26.67 21.50 5.74
N ALA A 111 25.61 20.71 5.87
CA ALA A 111 25.64 19.44 6.62
C ALA A 111 26.18 18.28 5.78
N TYR A 112 26.10 18.37 4.45
CA TYR A 112 26.65 17.37 3.54
C TYR A 112 28.17 17.48 3.42
N GLN A 113 28.83 16.32 3.42
CA GLN A 113 30.29 16.21 3.23
C GLN A 113 30.69 16.21 1.74
N THR A 114 29.74 15.90 0.87
CA THR A 114 29.85 15.92 -0.59
C THR A 114 29.51 17.32 -1.11
N GLU A 115 29.97 17.66 -2.32
CA GLU A 115 29.63 18.93 -2.97
C GLU A 115 28.11 19.11 -3.08
N ALA A 116 27.55 20.06 -2.30
CA ALA A 116 26.12 20.20 -2.08
C ALA A 116 25.59 21.59 -2.51
N PHE A 117 24.38 21.62 -3.06
CA PHE A 117 23.73 22.81 -3.59
C PHE A 117 22.27 22.91 -3.16
N TYR A 118 21.81 24.12 -2.87
CA TYR A 118 20.38 24.37 -2.67
C TYR A 118 19.66 24.36 -4.03
N LEU A 119 18.67 23.48 -4.17
CA LEU A 119 17.83 23.37 -5.37
C LEU A 119 16.41 22.99 -4.96
N PRO A 120 15.46 23.95 -4.92
CA PRO A 120 14.09 23.66 -4.55
C PRO A 120 13.40 22.81 -5.62
N LEU A 121 12.32 22.14 -5.22
CA LEU A 121 11.42 21.48 -6.16
C LEU A 121 10.73 22.49 -7.09
N ALA A 122 9.88 21.99 -7.98
CA ALA A 122 9.31 22.77 -9.07
C ALA A 122 7.92 22.23 -9.46
N ALA A 123 7.35 22.78 -10.55
CA ALA A 123 6.10 22.31 -11.13
C ALA A 123 6.32 21.64 -12.50
N SER A 124 5.39 20.78 -12.91
CA SER A 124 5.28 20.24 -14.27
C SER A 124 4.16 20.93 -15.05
N ASP A 125 4.48 21.39 -16.25
CA ASP A 125 3.52 21.95 -17.21
C ASP A 125 2.53 20.91 -17.75
N GLN A 126 2.91 19.63 -17.76
CA GLN A 126 2.03 18.54 -18.21
C GLN A 126 1.02 18.11 -17.14
N ILE A 127 1.39 18.18 -15.85
CA ILE A 127 0.53 17.72 -14.75
C ILE A 127 -0.32 18.89 -14.22
N HIS A 128 0.33 20.01 -13.86
CA HIS A 128 -0.27 21.03 -13.02
C HIS A 128 -0.90 22.20 -13.81
N TYR A 129 -0.56 22.38 -15.09
CA TYR A 129 -1.05 23.53 -15.83
C TYR A 129 -2.58 23.45 -16.03
N ARG A 130 -3.28 24.52 -15.65
CA ARG A 130 -4.70 24.73 -15.96
C ARG A 130 -4.93 26.16 -16.42
N LYS A 131 -5.79 26.35 -17.40
CA LYS A 131 -6.24 27.69 -17.77
C LYS A 131 -6.93 28.34 -16.55
N VAL A 132 -6.60 29.60 -16.28
CA VAL A 132 -7.23 30.36 -15.18
C VAL A 132 -8.74 30.50 -15.44
N LYS A 133 -9.57 29.95 -14.56
CA LYS A 133 -11.03 30.06 -14.62
C LYS A 133 -11.52 31.46 -14.26
N GLU A 134 -12.65 31.86 -14.83
CA GLU A 134 -13.38 33.07 -14.42
C GLU A 134 -14.09 32.83 -13.08
N THR A 135 -14.29 33.89 -12.29
CA THR A 135 -14.83 33.78 -10.91
C THR A 135 -16.21 33.13 -10.85
N ASP A 136 -17.03 33.29 -11.87
CA ASP A 136 -18.40 32.77 -11.90
C ASP A 136 -18.46 31.26 -12.26
N ALA A 137 -17.33 30.67 -12.69
CA ALA A 137 -17.19 29.25 -13.01
C ALA A 137 -16.50 28.45 -11.90
N LEU A 138 -16.39 29.01 -10.69
CA LEU A 138 -15.71 28.39 -9.54
C LEU A 138 -16.71 27.64 -8.66
N ASP A 139 -16.35 26.40 -8.32
CA ASP A 139 -17.16 25.49 -7.51
C ASP A 139 -16.95 25.69 -6.00
N TYR A 140 -15.79 26.23 -5.62
CA TYR A 140 -15.39 26.40 -4.22
C TYR A 140 -14.87 27.81 -3.95
N ASP A 141 -15.01 28.24 -2.70
CA ASP A 141 -14.46 29.50 -2.23
C ASP A 141 -13.06 29.29 -1.64
N ILE A 142 -12.89 28.27 -0.79
CA ILE A 142 -11.62 28.00 -0.09
C ILE A 142 -11.22 26.54 -0.30
N CYS A 143 -9.98 26.32 -0.73
CA CYS A 143 -9.39 24.99 -0.88
C CYS A 143 -8.12 24.83 -0.07
N PHE A 144 -7.93 23.64 0.50
CA PHE A 144 -6.68 23.21 1.11
C PHE A 144 -6.48 21.71 0.86
N ALA A 145 -5.24 21.29 0.59
CA ALA A 145 -4.88 19.89 0.56
C ALA A 145 -3.54 19.64 1.26
N GLY A 146 -3.53 18.65 2.15
CA GLY A 146 -2.33 18.20 2.83
C GLY A 146 -2.63 17.53 4.17
N THR A 147 -1.62 16.87 4.72
CA THR A 147 -1.71 16.26 6.05
C THR A 147 -2.00 17.30 7.13
N MET A 148 -2.89 16.97 8.05
CA MET A 148 -3.35 17.84 9.14
C MET A 148 -2.40 17.81 10.33
N TRP A 149 -1.29 18.54 10.22
CA TRP A 149 -0.44 18.82 11.36
C TRP A 149 -1.18 19.71 12.38
N PRO A 150 -0.89 19.62 13.69
CA PRO A 150 -1.64 20.35 14.72
C PRO A 150 -1.81 21.85 14.44
N ASN A 151 -0.76 22.51 13.92
CA ASN A 151 -0.82 23.93 13.55
C ASN A 151 -1.86 24.23 12.45
N ARG A 152 -2.04 23.31 11.48
CA ARG A 152 -2.98 23.45 10.38
C ARG A 152 -4.43 23.22 10.80
N VAL A 153 -4.64 22.33 11.78
CA VAL A 153 -5.97 22.05 12.34
C VAL A 153 -6.55 23.32 12.96
N ASP A 154 -5.78 23.99 13.83
CA ASP A 154 -6.21 25.26 14.43
C ASP A 154 -6.53 26.33 13.37
N ILE A 155 -5.61 26.56 12.42
CA ILE A 155 -5.80 27.56 11.37
C ILE A 155 -7.08 27.29 10.56
N LEU A 156 -7.32 26.04 10.14
CA LEU A 156 -8.50 25.71 9.34
C LEU A 156 -9.81 25.81 10.12
N ARG A 157 -9.85 25.37 11.39
CA ARG A 157 -11.03 25.57 12.24
C ARG A 157 -11.37 27.05 12.35
N ARG A 158 -10.36 27.90 12.55
CA ARG A 158 -10.53 29.36 12.60
C ARG A 158 -11.02 29.96 11.28
N VAL A 159 -10.54 29.45 10.14
CA VAL A 159 -11.00 29.85 8.80
C VAL A 159 -12.45 29.40 8.56
N ILE A 160 -12.85 28.20 8.99
CA ILE A 160 -14.23 27.71 8.92
C ILE A 160 -15.17 28.59 9.73
N ILE A 161 -14.76 28.96 10.95
CA ILE A 161 -15.53 29.86 11.82
C ILE A 161 -15.62 31.28 11.23
N ALA A 162 -14.56 31.77 10.59
CA ALA A 162 -14.56 33.08 9.96
C ALA A 162 -15.46 33.16 8.71
N PHE A 163 -15.58 32.06 7.95
CA PHE A 163 -16.34 31.98 6.69
C PHE A 163 -17.33 30.80 6.65
N PRO A 164 -18.33 30.75 7.56
CA PRO A 164 -19.22 29.59 7.71
C PRO A 164 -20.07 29.26 6.47
N GLN A 165 -20.28 30.24 5.59
CA GLN A 165 -21.06 30.09 4.35
C GLN A 165 -20.18 29.81 3.11
N ALA A 166 -18.87 29.73 3.27
CA ALA A 166 -17.96 29.42 2.17
C ALA A 166 -18.13 27.95 1.73
N ARG A 167 -18.03 27.71 0.42
CA ARG A 167 -17.95 26.36 -0.12
C ARG A 167 -16.52 25.86 0.00
N TYR A 168 -16.31 24.83 0.82
CA TYR A 168 -14.98 24.28 1.09
C TYR A 168 -14.64 23.08 0.21
N LYS A 169 -13.37 22.96 -0.17
CA LYS A 169 -12.77 21.69 -0.61
C LYS A 169 -11.52 21.41 0.22
N LEU A 170 -11.65 20.49 1.18
CA LEU A 170 -10.56 20.13 2.08
C LEU A 170 -10.16 18.67 1.86
N ILE A 171 -8.91 18.45 1.46
CA ILE A 171 -8.35 17.10 1.25
C ILE A 171 -7.28 16.87 2.31
N CYS A 172 -7.62 16.05 3.30
CA CYS A 172 -6.83 15.88 4.51
C CYS A 172 -6.63 14.39 4.78
N PRO A 173 -5.67 13.74 4.08
CA PRO A 173 -5.39 12.33 4.30
C PRO A 173 -5.07 12.04 5.77
N GLY A 174 -5.67 10.98 6.31
CA GLY A 174 -5.37 10.51 7.67
C GLY A 174 -3.92 10.05 7.82
N ASN A 175 -3.39 10.15 9.04
CA ASN A 175 -2.04 9.69 9.40
C ASN A 175 -2.07 9.18 10.85
N GLU A 176 -1.74 7.90 11.05
CA GLU A 176 -1.74 7.25 12.37
C GLU A 176 -0.69 7.82 13.35
N TYR A 177 0.34 8.52 12.85
CA TYR A 177 1.35 9.20 13.65
C TYR A 177 0.96 10.64 14.01
N LEU A 178 -0.28 11.04 13.72
CA LEU A 178 -0.83 12.33 14.08
C LEU A 178 -2.07 12.18 14.94
N PRO A 179 -2.40 13.23 15.74
CA PRO A 179 -3.66 13.27 16.45
C PRO A 179 -4.84 13.12 15.47
N PRO A 180 -5.89 12.37 15.84
CA PRO A 180 -7.13 12.35 15.09
C PRO A 180 -7.72 13.75 14.89
N LEU A 181 -8.47 13.92 13.81
CA LEU A 181 -9.10 15.21 13.53
C LEU A 181 -10.28 15.47 14.48
N PRO A 182 -10.45 16.72 14.94
CA PRO A 182 -11.68 17.20 15.56
C PRO A 182 -12.90 16.87 14.69
N ALA A 183 -14.06 16.62 15.31
CA ALA A 183 -15.26 16.16 14.62
C ALA A 183 -15.74 17.15 13.54
N ASP A 184 -15.75 18.45 13.88
CA ASP A 184 -16.15 19.55 13.00
C ASP A 184 -15.34 19.62 11.70
N LEU A 185 -14.06 19.24 11.75
CA LEU A 185 -13.19 19.15 10.59
C LEU A 185 -13.30 17.78 9.91
N SER A 186 -13.34 16.69 10.70
CA SER A 186 -13.41 15.32 10.21
C SER A 186 -14.60 15.09 9.27
N GLU A 187 -15.76 15.66 9.57
CA GLU A 187 -16.95 15.53 8.73
C GLU A 187 -16.88 16.33 7.41
N ARG A 188 -16.01 17.33 7.34
CA ARG A 188 -15.88 18.26 6.21
C ARG A 188 -14.73 17.93 5.26
N VAL A 189 -13.86 16.98 5.62
CA VAL A 189 -12.65 16.65 4.86
C VAL A 189 -12.77 15.33 4.11
N ILE A 190 -12.01 15.24 3.02
CA ILE A 190 -11.72 13.97 2.36
C ILE A 190 -10.51 13.35 3.07
N HIS A 191 -10.74 12.29 3.86
CA HIS A 191 -9.74 11.58 4.69
C HIS A 191 -8.69 10.76 3.92
N ARG A 192 -8.69 10.83 2.59
CA ARG A 192 -7.84 10.02 1.73
C ARG A 192 -7.10 10.90 0.73
N PRO A 193 -5.91 10.46 0.27
CA PRO A 193 -5.23 11.14 -0.82
C PRO A 193 -6.10 11.11 -2.09
N VAL A 194 -6.00 12.17 -2.88
CA VAL A 194 -6.55 12.23 -4.25
C VAL A 194 -5.39 12.28 -5.23
N SER A 195 -5.65 11.98 -6.51
CA SER A 195 -4.63 12.13 -7.54
C SER A 195 -4.18 13.60 -7.66
N ILE A 196 -2.96 13.83 -8.12
CA ILE A 196 -2.42 15.18 -8.27
C ILE A 196 -3.23 16.02 -9.27
N GLU A 197 -3.81 15.38 -10.30
CA GLU A 197 -4.69 16.01 -11.27
C GLU A 197 -5.98 16.48 -10.62
N ALA A 198 -6.63 15.62 -9.81
CA ALA A 198 -7.83 15.98 -9.08
C ALA A 198 -7.55 17.14 -8.10
N PHE A 199 -6.44 17.09 -7.36
CA PHE A 199 -6.00 18.20 -6.52
C PHE A 199 -5.86 19.51 -7.32
N THR A 200 -5.22 19.45 -8.48
CA THR A 200 -4.98 20.60 -9.36
C THR A 200 -6.31 21.19 -9.86
N ASP A 201 -7.26 20.33 -10.23
CA ASP A 201 -8.60 20.73 -10.69
C ASP A 201 -9.41 21.38 -9.57
N PHE A 202 -9.35 20.83 -8.34
CA PHE A 202 -9.99 21.42 -7.17
C PHE A 202 -9.41 22.81 -6.83
N ALA A 203 -8.09 22.95 -6.87
CA ALA A 203 -7.44 24.24 -6.68
C ALA A 203 -7.87 25.25 -7.76
N ASN A 204 -7.85 24.85 -9.04
CA ASN A 204 -8.27 25.70 -10.15
C ASN A 204 -9.75 26.13 -10.06
N ALA A 205 -10.61 25.26 -9.54
CA ALA A 205 -12.03 25.50 -9.29
C ALA A 205 -12.31 26.33 -8.01
N SER A 206 -11.28 26.80 -7.31
CA SER A 206 -11.40 27.56 -6.07
C SER A 206 -11.10 29.05 -6.25
N LYS A 207 -11.75 29.90 -5.44
CA LYS A 207 -11.39 31.34 -5.39
C LYS A 207 -10.00 31.52 -4.81
N VAL A 208 -9.69 30.83 -3.72
CA VAL A 208 -8.37 30.85 -3.10
C VAL A 208 -7.97 29.47 -2.60
N THR A 209 -6.69 29.16 -2.73
CA THR A 209 -6.09 27.95 -2.17
C THR A 209 -5.04 28.33 -1.13
N LEU A 210 -5.06 27.65 0.01
CA LEU A 210 -4.13 27.90 1.12
C LEU A 210 -2.88 27.03 1.00
N THR A 211 -1.71 27.65 1.17
CA THR A 211 -0.43 26.96 1.32
C THR A 211 0.05 27.16 2.74
N MET A 212 -0.15 26.16 3.59
CA MET A 212 0.29 26.15 4.98
C MET A 212 1.47 25.22 5.14
N PHE A 213 2.42 25.56 5.99
CA PHE A 213 3.59 24.71 6.22
C PHE A 213 3.44 23.88 7.48
N ARG A 214 4.25 22.84 7.56
CA ARG A 214 4.32 21.99 8.74
C ARG A 214 5.13 22.71 9.82
N ASN A 215 4.62 22.71 11.04
CA ASN A 215 5.37 23.10 12.23
C ASN A 215 5.19 22.04 13.32
N TYR A 216 5.76 20.85 13.09
CA TYR A 216 5.59 19.69 13.97
C TYR A 216 6.65 18.63 13.70
N ALA A 217 7.45 18.25 14.70
CA ALA A 217 8.41 17.15 14.55
C ALA A 217 7.68 15.80 14.74
N SER A 218 7.54 15.03 13.66
CA SER A 218 6.93 13.68 13.72
C SER A 218 7.93 12.66 14.23
N HIS A 219 9.21 12.88 13.93
CA HIS A 219 10.39 12.14 14.37
C HIS A 219 11.54 13.16 14.51
N GLY A 220 12.45 12.96 15.47
CA GLY A 220 13.55 13.88 15.75
C GLY A 220 13.11 15.24 16.31
N ASP A 221 13.96 16.26 16.12
CA ASP A 221 13.77 17.61 16.71
C ASP A 221 13.40 18.69 15.68
N ILE A 222 13.50 18.40 14.38
CA ILE A 222 13.24 19.37 13.32
C ILE A 222 11.74 19.36 12.96
N GLY A 223 11.03 20.43 13.35
CA GLY A 223 9.60 20.57 13.10
C GLY A 223 9.21 21.35 11.84
N GLN A 224 10.14 22.07 11.21
CA GLN A 224 9.84 23.07 10.20
C GLN A 224 10.95 23.18 9.13
N ALA A 225 10.54 23.30 7.86
CA ALA A 225 11.44 23.58 6.74
C ALA A 225 11.67 25.09 6.58
N THR A 226 12.82 25.47 6.01
CA THR A 226 13.24 26.87 5.83
C THR A 226 13.13 27.37 4.40
N ALA A 227 12.67 26.50 3.50
CA ALA A 227 12.31 26.79 2.11
C ALA A 227 10.95 26.16 1.75
N PRO A 228 10.26 26.70 0.73
CA PRO A 228 8.95 26.20 0.33
C PRO A 228 9.02 24.84 -0.37
N GLY A 229 8.05 23.98 -0.07
CA GLY A 229 7.84 22.72 -0.78
C GLY A 229 7.25 22.90 -2.19
N PRO A 230 7.06 21.80 -2.94
CA PRO A 230 6.66 21.84 -4.35
C PRO A 230 5.28 22.48 -4.55
N ARG A 231 4.39 22.32 -3.57
CA ARG A 231 2.99 22.78 -3.59
C ARG A 231 2.83 24.26 -3.96
N LEU A 232 3.79 25.10 -3.55
CA LEU A 232 3.83 26.52 -3.88
C LEU A 232 3.90 26.75 -5.41
N TYR A 233 4.78 26.00 -6.09
CA TYR A 233 4.97 26.08 -7.55
C TYR A 233 3.81 25.40 -8.29
N GLU A 234 3.36 24.24 -7.82
CA GLU A 234 2.29 23.45 -8.42
C GLU A 234 0.98 24.25 -8.50
N LEU A 235 0.60 24.89 -7.40
CA LEU A 235 -0.57 25.75 -7.34
C LEU A 235 -0.42 27.01 -8.22
N GLY A 236 0.82 27.44 -8.47
CA GLY A 236 1.09 28.52 -9.41
C GLY A 236 0.62 28.15 -10.81
N LEU A 237 0.92 26.92 -11.26
CA LEU A 237 0.45 26.41 -12.56
C LEU A 237 -1.02 26.03 -12.57
N ALA A 238 -1.59 25.62 -11.43
CA ALA A 238 -3.00 25.29 -11.30
C ALA A 238 -3.93 26.48 -11.56
N GLY A 239 -3.42 27.72 -11.63
CA GLY A 239 -4.23 28.88 -12.00
C GLY A 239 -5.25 29.29 -10.93
N THR A 240 -4.89 29.13 -9.65
CA THR A 240 -5.63 29.61 -8.48
C THR A 240 -4.94 30.83 -7.87
N ALA A 241 -5.69 31.68 -7.16
CA ALA A 241 -5.07 32.60 -6.22
C ALA A 241 -4.56 31.80 -5.01
N GLN A 242 -3.42 32.23 -4.46
CA GLN A 242 -2.77 31.53 -3.35
C GLN A 242 -2.51 32.50 -2.20
N ILE A 243 -2.85 32.04 -1.00
CA ILE A 243 -2.44 32.66 0.26
C ILE A 243 -1.49 31.69 0.94
N VAL A 244 -0.30 32.17 1.27
CA VAL A 244 0.81 31.38 1.78
C VAL A 244 1.12 31.83 3.19
N GLU A 245 1.00 30.92 4.15
CA GLU A 245 1.46 31.14 5.52
C GLU A 245 2.99 31.28 5.50
N LEU A 246 3.55 32.31 6.15
CA LEU A 246 4.99 32.45 6.34
C LEU A 246 5.40 31.82 7.67
N PRO A 247 6.17 30.72 7.66
CA PRO A 247 6.67 30.11 8.89
C PRO A 247 7.79 30.93 9.51
N ALA A 248 7.92 30.93 10.83
CA ALA A 248 8.91 31.71 11.56
C ALA A 248 10.37 31.42 11.13
N GLY A 249 10.69 30.16 10.79
CA GLY A 249 12.02 29.74 10.34
C GLY A 249 12.30 29.94 8.84
N MET A 250 11.33 30.40 8.04
CA MET A 250 11.48 30.54 6.59
C MET A 250 11.78 31.99 6.20
N ASN A 251 12.78 32.19 5.33
CA ASN A 251 13.04 33.51 4.79
C ASN A 251 12.00 33.86 3.71
N GLU A 252 11.28 34.96 3.91
CA GLU A 252 10.23 35.46 3.00
C GLU A 252 10.71 35.61 1.53
N LYS A 253 12.02 35.80 1.30
CA LYS A 253 12.60 35.91 -0.05
C LYS A 253 12.23 34.74 -0.96
N TYR A 254 12.13 33.52 -0.41
CA TYR A 254 11.83 32.31 -1.19
C TYR A 254 10.38 32.28 -1.67
N LEU A 255 9.46 32.88 -0.91
CA LEU A 255 8.06 33.03 -1.33
C LEU A 255 7.90 34.15 -2.37
N LYS A 256 8.70 35.22 -2.24
CA LYS A 256 8.73 36.37 -3.16
C LYS A 256 9.31 36.07 -4.54
N GLU A 257 9.92 34.89 -4.74
CA GLU A 257 10.33 34.42 -6.07
C GLU A 257 9.13 34.25 -7.03
N ILE A 258 7.93 34.02 -6.48
CA ILE A 258 6.69 33.92 -7.26
C ILE A 258 5.92 35.23 -7.14
N ASN A 259 5.70 35.90 -8.26
CA ASN A 259 4.84 37.07 -8.30
C ASN A 259 3.37 36.69 -8.15
N GLY A 260 2.59 37.41 -7.36
CA GLY A 260 1.14 37.23 -7.28
C GLY A 260 0.63 36.28 -6.18
N VAL A 261 1.51 35.77 -5.33
CA VAL A 261 1.12 35.10 -4.07
C VAL A 261 0.93 36.14 -2.97
N ALA A 262 -0.06 35.93 -2.10
CA ALA A 262 -0.23 36.74 -0.89
C ALA A 262 0.42 36.01 0.30
N ILE A 263 1.26 36.72 1.06
CA ILE A 263 2.02 36.16 2.18
C ILE A 263 1.36 36.62 3.48
N ALA A 264 1.10 35.69 4.39
CA ALA A 264 0.46 35.96 5.68
C ALA A 264 1.34 35.48 6.85
N HIS A 265 1.57 36.35 7.83
CA HIS A 265 2.47 36.08 8.96
C HIS A 265 1.76 35.42 10.16
N ASN A 266 0.44 35.38 10.13
CA ASN A 266 -0.41 34.83 11.19
C ASN A 266 -1.80 34.51 10.62
N THR A 267 -2.60 33.78 11.41
CA THR A 267 -3.96 33.37 11.03
C THR A 267 -4.89 34.55 10.71
N GLU A 268 -4.75 35.69 11.39
CA GLU A 268 -5.61 36.86 11.12
C GLU A 268 -5.34 37.46 9.75
N GLU A 269 -4.06 37.53 9.35
CA GLU A 269 -3.68 37.94 8.01
C GLU A 269 -4.22 36.98 6.94
N ILE A 270 -4.18 35.67 7.20
CA ILE A 270 -4.80 34.66 6.33
C ILE A 270 -6.30 34.97 6.16
N ILE A 271 -7.03 35.13 7.25
CA ILE A 271 -8.48 35.42 7.23
C ILE A 271 -8.75 36.74 6.47
N LYS A 272 -8.01 37.80 6.77
CA LYS A 272 -8.15 39.09 6.09
C LYS A 272 -7.92 38.98 4.58
N GLN A 273 -6.86 38.30 4.17
CA GLN A 273 -6.53 38.11 2.76
C GLN A 273 -7.56 37.24 2.04
N ILE A 274 -8.09 36.20 2.70
CA ILE A 274 -9.19 35.39 2.16
C ILE A 274 -10.41 36.28 1.90
N ALA A 275 -10.80 37.13 2.86
CA ALA A 275 -11.92 38.04 2.71
C ALA A 275 -11.73 38.98 1.50
N GLU A 276 -10.54 39.57 1.35
CA GLU A 276 -10.22 40.45 0.22
C GLU A 276 -10.33 39.74 -1.14
N VAL A 277 -9.87 38.48 -1.24
CA VAL A 277 -9.95 37.68 -2.47
C VAL A 277 -11.38 37.25 -2.78
N ILE A 278 -12.17 36.89 -1.76
CA ILE A 278 -13.58 36.48 -1.92
C ILE A 278 -14.44 37.68 -2.37
N GLU A 279 -14.21 38.87 -1.81
CA GLU A 279 -14.99 40.07 -2.13
C GLU A 279 -14.64 40.70 -3.49
N LYS A 280 -13.36 40.69 -3.88
CA LYS A 280 -12.88 41.47 -5.05
C LYS A 280 -12.47 40.57 -6.22
N LYS A 281 -13.38 40.36 -7.17
CA LYS A 281 -13.18 39.48 -8.37
C LYS A 281 -11.87 39.75 -9.14
N ASN A 282 -11.47 41.02 -9.28
CA ASN A 282 -10.26 41.40 -10.02
C ASN A 282 -8.95 40.97 -9.34
N ILE A 283 -8.93 40.91 -8.00
CA ILE A 283 -7.72 40.55 -7.24
C ILE A 283 -7.39 39.07 -7.47
N ARG A 284 -8.37 38.18 -7.35
CA ARG A 284 -8.22 36.74 -7.59
C ARG A 284 -7.56 36.45 -8.94
N LYS A 285 -8.14 37.00 -10.01
CA LYS A 285 -7.68 36.74 -11.39
C LYS A 285 -6.25 37.26 -11.62
N LYS A 286 -5.94 38.45 -11.10
CA LYS A 286 -4.59 39.03 -11.17
C LYS A 286 -3.55 38.17 -10.45
N MET A 287 -3.86 37.72 -9.24
CA MET A 287 -3.00 36.83 -8.46
C MET A 287 -2.70 35.54 -9.23
N ALA A 288 -3.74 34.83 -9.68
CA ALA A 288 -3.62 33.55 -10.38
C ALA A 288 -2.80 33.65 -11.69
N ILE A 289 -3.03 34.68 -12.50
CA ILE A 289 -2.29 34.88 -13.77
C ILE A 289 -0.83 35.21 -13.48
N SER A 290 -0.58 36.11 -12.52
CA SER A 290 0.78 36.52 -12.15
C SER A 290 1.59 35.33 -11.63
N SER A 291 1.01 34.50 -10.75
CA SER A 291 1.70 33.32 -10.22
C SER A 291 1.99 32.28 -11.30
N GLN A 292 1.01 32.04 -12.18
CA GLN A 292 1.16 31.10 -13.29
C GLN A 292 2.27 31.52 -14.25
N GLN A 293 2.32 32.80 -14.63
CA GLN A 293 3.37 33.33 -15.50
C GLN A 293 4.76 33.25 -14.84
N SER A 294 4.84 33.57 -13.55
CA SER A 294 6.10 33.50 -12.79
C SER A 294 6.63 32.06 -12.74
N VAL A 295 5.76 31.09 -12.45
CA VAL A 295 6.16 29.67 -12.37
C VAL A 295 6.52 29.09 -13.74
N MET A 296 5.72 29.35 -14.78
CA MET A 296 6.03 28.89 -16.15
C MET A 296 7.38 29.39 -16.67
N LYS A 297 7.84 30.55 -16.20
CA LYS A 297 9.09 31.15 -16.66
C LYS A 297 10.33 30.52 -16.00
N SER A 298 10.28 30.26 -14.69
CA SER A 298 11.49 29.99 -13.90
C SER A 298 11.40 28.84 -12.89
N HIS A 299 10.21 28.24 -12.69
CA HIS A 299 9.99 27.24 -11.63
C HIS A 299 9.39 25.94 -12.18
N LEU A 300 9.79 25.55 -13.39
CA LEU A 300 9.53 24.23 -13.94
C LEU A 300 10.67 23.26 -13.62
N TYR A 301 10.38 21.96 -13.62
CA TYR A 301 11.41 20.93 -13.44
C TYR A 301 12.51 21.00 -14.50
N GLN A 302 12.20 21.45 -15.71
CA GLN A 302 13.19 21.69 -16.77
C GLN A 302 14.23 22.74 -16.35
N ASN A 303 13.81 23.79 -15.61
CA ASN A 303 14.74 24.78 -15.09
C ASN A 303 15.68 24.16 -14.04
N ARG A 304 15.17 23.26 -13.19
CA ARG A 304 15.97 22.58 -12.15
C ARG A 304 16.99 21.62 -12.75
N LEU A 305 16.57 20.82 -13.72
CA LEU A 305 17.45 19.91 -14.43
C LEU A 305 18.52 20.65 -15.24
N LYS A 306 18.20 21.82 -15.80
CA LYS A 306 19.20 22.66 -16.46
C LYS A 306 20.25 23.18 -15.47
N ILE A 307 19.86 23.55 -14.25
CA ILE A 307 20.81 23.90 -13.19
C ILE A 307 21.69 22.69 -12.83
N ILE A 308 21.12 21.49 -12.70
CA ILE A 308 21.89 20.26 -12.45
C ILE A 308 22.91 20.02 -13.57
N GLU A 309 22.50 20.15 -14.83
CA GLU A 309 23.38 20.03 -15.99
C GLU A 309 24.52 21.06 -15.96
N ASP A 310 24.20 22.31 -15.69
CA ASP A 310 25.18 23.41 -15.65
C ASP A 310 26.13 23.31 -14.45
N VAL A 311 25.70 22.75 -13.31
CA VAL A 311 26.56 22.54 -12.13
C VAL A 311 27.47 21.33 -12.33
N THR A 312 26.92 20.21 -12.78
CA THR A 312 27.65 18.94 -12.86
C THR A 312 28.51 18.80 -14.11
N GLN A 313 28.21 19.56 -15.17
CA GLN A 313 28.88 19.45 -16.48
C GLN A 313 28.91 18.00 -17.02
N ALA A 314 27.95 17.18 -16.59
CA ALA A 314 27.87 15.77 -16.95
C ALA A 314 27.26 15.57 -18.35
N ASP A 315 27.59 14.45 -19.00
CA ASP A 315 27.04 14.11 -20.32
C ASP A 315 25.77 13.25 -20.18
N PHE A 316 24.62 13.88 -20.40
CA PHE A 316 23.31 13.21 -20.35
C PHE A 316 22.94 12.49 -21.66
N SER A 317 23.75 12.57 -22.72
CA SER A 317 23.46 11.98 -24.05
C SER A 317 23.71 10.47 -24.14
N LEU A 318 22.94 9.75 -24.96
CA LEU A 318 23.07 8.29 -25.12
C LEU A 318 24.35 7.89 -25.85
N LYS A 319 25.08 6.92 -25.28
CA LYS A 319 26.20 6.28 -25.97
C LYS A 319 25.68 5.19 -26.89
N LYS A 320 26.14 5.20 -28.15
CA LYS A 320 25.87 4.07 -29.06
C LYS A 320 26.48 2.80 -28.46
N LYS A 321 25.78 1.67 -28.58
CA LYS A 321 26.35 0.33 -28.39
C LYS A 321 27.51 0.15 -29.35
N GLU A 322 28.70 0.59 -28.97
CA GLU A 322 29.88 -0.08 -29.50
C GLU A 322 29.76 -1.51 -29.01
N LYS A 323 29.60 -2.46 -29.95
CA LYS A 323 29.89 -3.85 -29.64
C LYS A 323 31.33 -3.85 -29.14
N LYS A 324 31.54 -3.71 -27.84
CA LYS A 324 32.75 -4.20 -27.22
C LYS A 324 32.73 -5.68 -27.54
N ILE A 325 33.46 -6.03 -28.60
CA ILE A 325 34.15 -7.31 -28.66
C ILE A 325 34.71 -7.44 -27.25
N ILE A 326 34.18 -8.39 -26.48
CA ILE A 326 34.65 -8.71 -25.14
C ILE A 326 36.16 -8.68 -25.26
N VAL A 327 36.78 -7.65 -24.67
CA VAL A 327 38.18 -7.32 -24.91
C VAL A 327 38.96 -8.61 -24.69
N GLU A 328 39.72 -9.01 -25.70
CA GLU A 328 40.68 -10.11 -25.65
C GLU A 328 41.61 -9.87 -24.45
N SER A 329 41.19 -10.36 -23.28
CA SER A 329 42.07 -10.61 -22.15
C SER A 329 42.36 -12.11 -22.19
N GLN A 330 43.62 -12.45 -22.01
CA GLN A 330 44.26 -13.73 -22.31
C GLN A 330 43.74 -14.97 -21.53
N PHE A 331 42.54 -14.93 -20.94
CA PHE A 331 41.83 -16.08 -20.39
C PHE A 331 40.32 -15.85 -20.55
N LYS A 332 39.65 -16.49 -21.52
CA LYS A 332 38.18 -16.55 -21.55
C LYS A 332 37.72 -17.31 -20.31
N LYS A 333 37.24 -16.60 -19.30
CA LYS A 333 36.60 -17.20 -18.12
C LYS A 333 35.28 -17.84 -18.58
N LYS A 334 34.99 -19.06 -18.10
CA LYS A 334 33.71 -19.72 -18.36
C LYS A 334 32.55 -18.90 -17.79
N LEU A 335 31.41 -18.90 -18.46
CA LEU A 335 30.17 -18.30 -17.94
C LEU A 335 29.72 -19.07 -16.70
N LYS A 336 29.24 -18.38 -15.68
CA LYS A 336 28.61 -19.02 -14.51
C LYS A 336 27.10 -18.95 -14.64
N VAL A 337 26.48 -20.11 -14.82
CA VAL A 337 25.03 -20.26 -14.95
C VAL A 337 24.46 -20.95 -13.72
N LEU A 338 23.45 -20.33 -13.10
CA LEU A 338 22.70 -20.92 -11.99
C LEU A 338 21.36 -21.46 -12.47
N PHE A 339 21.14 -22.77 -12.32
CA PHE A 339 19.84 -23.38 -12.52
C PHE A 339 18.98 -23.29 -11.26
N VAL A 340 17.77 -22.77 -11.40
CA VAL A 340 16.72 -22.87 -10.37
C VAL A 340 15.82 -24.05 -10.74
N THR A 341 15.79 -25.07 -9.90
CA THR A 341 15.08 -26.33 -10.19
C THR A 341 14.62 -27.05 -8.93
N HIS A 342 13.59 -27.88 -9.05
CA HIS A 342 13.05 -28.66 -7.94
C HIS A 342 13.83 -29.96 -7.65
N SER A 343 14.62 -30.46 -8.61
CA SER A 343 15.38 -31.71 -8.48
C SER A 343 16.55 -31.77 -9.49
N THR A 344 17.42 -32.76 -9.30
CA THR A 344 18.55 -33.14 -10.18
C THR A 344 18.60 -34.66 -10.34
N ILE A 345 19.36 -35.19 -11.31
CA ILE A 345 19.50 -36.64 -11.55
C ILE A 345 20.07 -37.43 -10.36
N ARG A 346 20.61 -36.74 -9.36
CA ARG A 346 21.17 -37.34 -8.14
C ARG A 346 20.11 -37.68 -7.09
N GLU A 347 18.90 -37.17 -7.27
CA GLU A 347 17.77 -37.48 -6.41
C GLU A 347 17.09 -38.80 -6.80
N GLN A 348 16.36 -39.39 -5.86
CA GLN A 348 15.72 -40.71 -6.08
C GLN A 348 14.55 -40.68 -7.07
N VAL A 349 13.93 -39.51 -7.26
CA VAL A 349 12.79 -39.31 -8.17
C VAL A 349 13.14 -38.17 -9.11
N TRP A 350 13.21 -38.48 -10.40
CA TRP A 350 13.56 -37.55 -11.46
C TRP A 350 12.74 -37.86 -12.73
N GLY A 351 12.65 -36.89 -13.63
CA GLY A 351 11.92 -36.95 -14.88
C GLY A 351 12.68 -36.25 -16.02
N GLY A 352 11.94 -35.71 -16.99
CA GLY A 352 12.53 -35.15 -18.21
C GLY A 352 13.39 -33.89 -18.00
N ILE A 353 13.13 -33.12 -16.94
CA ILE A 353 13.87 -31.89 -16.64
C ILE A 353 15.30 -32.21 -16.20
N GLU A 354 15.50 -33.22 -15.37
CA GLU A 354 16.82 -33.62 -14.86
C GLU A 354 17.69 -34.21 -15.97
N VAL A 355 17.07 -34.95 -16.90
CA VAL A 355 17.72 -35.45 -18.12
C VAL A 355 18.18 -34.28 -18.99
N TYR A 356 17.30 -33.29 -19.20
CA TYR A 356 17.62 -32.07 -19.92
C TYR A 356 18.81 -31.32 -19.32
N GLN A 357 18.82 -31.12 -17.99
CA GLN A 357 19.91 -30.47 -17.26
C GLN A 357 21.26 -31.16 -17.46
N GLN A 358 21.27 -32.50 -17.46
CA GLN A 358 22.49 -33.27 -17.66
C GLN A 358 23.04 -33.11 -19.09
N ILE A 359 22.17 -33.15 -20.09
CA ILE A 359 22.55 -33.00 -21.51
C ILE A 359 23.21 -31.64 -21.74
N ILE A 360 22.59 -30.56 -21.27
CA ILE A 360 23.14 -29.20 -21.46
C ILE A 360 24.41 -28.98 -20.65
N SER A 361 24.47 -29.51 -19.42
CA SER A 361 25.67 -29.37 -18.56
C SER A 361 26.88 -30.07 -19.17
N PHE A 362 26.68 -31.23 -19.79
CA PHE A 362 27.73 -31.96 -20.49
C PHE A 362 28.11 -31.27 -21.81
N GLY A 363 27.11 -30.88 -22.61
CA GLY A 363 27.32 -30.25 -23.92
C GLY A 363 28.07 -28.92 -23.86
N LEU A 364 27.92 -28.17 -22.76
CA LEU A 364 28.53 -26.84 -22.56
C LEU A 364 29.66 -26.79 -21.52
N VAL A 365 30.18 -27.94 -21.08
CA VAL A 365 31.21 -28.03 -20.01
C VAL A 365 32.48 -27.23 -20.29
N LYS A 366 32.78 -26.93 -21.56
CA LYS A 366 33.96 -26.14 -21.97
C LYS A 366 33.76 -24.64 -21.82
N ASP A 367 32.53 -24.17 -21.99
CA ASP A 367 32.19 -22.74 -22.08
C ASP A 367 31.46 -22.23 -20.83
N VAL A 368 30.81 -23.14 -20.08
CA VAL A 368 29.93 -22.81 -18.97
C VAL A 368 30.24 -23.67 -17.73
N GLU A 369 30.19 -23.03 -16.56
CA GLU A 369 30.11 -23.66 -15.25
C GLU A 369 28.68 -23.61 -14.73
N PHE A 370 28.08 -24.78 -14.49
CA PHE A 370 26.70 -24.90 -14.01
C PHE A 370 26.65 -25.15 -12.49
N TYR A 371 25.70 -24.46 -11.86
CA TYR A 371 25.37 -24.59 -10.45
C TYR A 371 23.86 -24.75 -10.30
N TYR A 372 23.41 -25.28 -9.18
CA TYR A 372 22.01 -25.63 -8.94
C TYR A 372 21.54 -25.02 -7.63
N TRP A 373 20.41 -24.32 -7.68
CA TRP A 373 19.65 -23.86 -6.52
C TRP A 373 18.46 -24.78 -6.31
N LEU A 374 18.40 -25.43 -5.14
CA LEU A 374 17.40 -26.43 -4.78
C LEU A 374 16.73 -26.04 -3.46
N ARG A 375 15.42 -26.27 -3.33
CA ARG A 375 14.67 -26.11 -2.07
C ARG A 375 13.96 -27.41 -1.70
N ARG A 376 14.42 -28.10 -0.66
CA ARG A 376 13.84 -29.37 -0.19
C ARG A 376 14.40 -29.78 1.17
N ARG A 377 13.68 -30.65 1.89
CA ARG A 377 14.13 -31.28 3.15
C ARG A 377 14.45 -30.24 4.21
N GLY A 378 13.68 -29.16 4.26
CA GLY A 378 13.83 -28.08 5.22
C GLY A 378 15.06 -27.19 4.97
N ALA A 379 15.55 -27.10 3.72
CA ALA A 379 16.65 -26.21 3.37
C ALA A 379 16.61 -25.76 1.90
N CYS A 380 17.25 -24.61 1.65
CA CYS A 380 17.76 -24.27 0.34
C CYS A 380 19.26 -24.57 0.25
N THR A 381 19.70 -25.17 -0.85
CA THR A 381 21.09 -25.56 -1.06
C THR A 381 21.59 -25.08 -2.41
N LEU A 382 22.82 -24.55 -2.44
CA LEU A 382 23.58 -24.32 -3.66
C LEU A 382 24.52 -25.51 -3.89
N THR A 383 24.46 -26.14 -5.06
CA THR A 383 25.39 -27.22 -5.43
C THR A 383 26.11 -26.94 -6.74
N ASP A 384 27.28 -27.54 -6.93
CA ASP A 384 27.95 -27.57 -8.24
C ASP A 384 27.35 -28.66 -9.16
N SER A 385 27.85 -28.77 -10.39
CA SER A 385 27.47 -29.83 -11.34
C SER A 385 27.89 -31.24 -10.90
N ASN A 386 28.86 -31.34 -9.99
CA ASN A 386 29.25 -32.57 -9.33
C ASN A 386 28.42 -32.86 -8.08
N GLY A 387 27.31 -32.14 -7.85
CA GLY A 387 26.39 -32.33 -6.73
C GLY A 387 27.02 -32.13 -5.35
N GLN A 388 28.18 -31.47 -5.29
CA GLN A 388 28.79 -31.04 -4.04
C GLN A 388 28.01 -29.84 -3.50
N GLU A 389 27.52 -29.95 -2.27
CA GLU A 389 26.90 -28.84 -1.55
C GLU A 389 27.97 -27.77 -1.25
N LEU A 390 27.73 -26.55 -1.72
CA LEU A 390 28.61 -25.39 -1.53
C LEU A 390 28.11 -24.50 -0.40
N GLU A 391 26.80 -24.29 -0.32
CA GLU A 391 26.12 -23.48 0.70
C GLU A 391 24.78 -24.13 1.06
N ARG A 392 24.35 -23.93 2.32
CA ARG A 392 23.09 -24.45 2.84
C ARG A 392 22.43 -23.42 3.76
N PHE A 393 21.12 -23.26 3.57
CA PHE A 393 20.28 -22.34 4.32
C PHE A 393 19.06 -23.12 4.85
N ASP A 394 19.02 -23.39 6.15
CA ASP A 394 17.89 -24.10 6.75
C ASP A 394 16.64 -23.20 6.80
N MET A 395 15.53 -23.70 6.26
CA MET A 395 14.26 -22.99 6.22
C MET A 395 13.08 -23.95 6.00
N PRO A 396 11.86 -23.63 6.45
CA PRO A 396 10.71 -24.52 6.28
C PRO A 396 10.46 -24.89 4.82
N ASP A 397 10.06 -26.14 4.58
CA ASP A 397 9.54 -26.54 3.27
C ASP A 397 8.22 -25.80 3.01
N VAL A 398 8.06 -25.30 1.78
CA VAL A 398 6.79 -24.76 1.29
C VAL A 398 6.08 -25.80 0.42
N GLY A 399 4.76 -25.73 0.38
CA GLY A 399 3.96 -26.55 -0.53
C GLY A 399 4.37 -26.34 -1.99
N TRP A 400 4.25 -27.39 -2.82
CA TRP A 400 4.72 -27.42 -4.21
C TRP A 400 4.24 -26.24 -5.07
N LEU A 401 3.06 -25.68 -4.77
CA LEU A 401 2.36 -24.65 -5.56
C LEU A 401 2.05 -23.36 -4.78
N ASP A 402 2.46 -23.29 -3.52
CA ASP A 402 1.77 -22.43 -2.55
C ASP A 402 2.48 -21.09 -2.29
N SER A 403 3.77 -20.98 -2.60
CA SER A 403 4.60 -19.81 -2.26
C SER A 403 4.76 -18.83 -3.42
N MET A 404 4.26 -17.60 -3.24
CA MET A 404 4.56 -16.47 -4.12
C MET A 404 5.80 -15.69 -3.71
N ASN A 405 6.06 -15.61 -2.41
CA ASN A 405 7.24 -14.98 -1.83
C ASN A 405 7.68 -15.70 -0.56
N ASP A 406 8.99 -15.68 -0.32
CA ASP A 406 9.62 -16.16 0.91
C ASP A 406 10.89 -15.34 1.14
N ALA A 407 10.81 -14.36 2.05
CA ALA A 407 11.91 -13.44 2.27
C ALA A 407 13.23 -14.15 2.67
N GLY A 408 13.14 -15.31 3.34
CA GLY A 408 14.30 -16.11 3.71
C GLY A 408 15.00 -16.70 2.48
N GLU A 409 14.23 -17.36 1.61
CA GLU A 409 14.73 -17.92 0.36
C GLU A 409 15.26 -16.81 -0.58
N GLU A 410 14.52 -15.73 -0.76
CA GLU A 410 14.87 -14.62 -1.64
C GLU A 410 16.18 -13.94 -1.22
N THR A 411 16.33 -13.70 0.09
CA THR A 411 17.54 -13.13 0.68
C THR A 411 18.75 -14.06 0.49
N ALA A 412 18.58 -15.36 0.71
CA ALA A 412 19.64 -16.34 0.50
C ALA A 412 20.03 -16.44 -0.98
N PHE A 413 19.03 -16.49 -1.87
CA PHE A 413 19.20 -16.57 -3.31
C PHE A 413 19.91 -15.34 -3.88
N SER A 414 19.48 -14.13 -3.51
CA SER A 414 20.16 -12.89 -3.93
C SER A 414 21.60 -12.80 -3.40
N ASN A 415 21.84 -13.26 -2.17
CA ASN A 415 23.18 -13.30 -1.60
C ASN A 415 24.11 -14.22 -2.39
N ILE A 416 23.69 -15.43 -2.76
CA ILE A 416 24.54 -16.35 -3.53
C ILE A 416 24.74 -15.87 -4.98
N ILE A 417 23.75 -15.20 -5.59
CA ILE A 417 23.92 -14.55 -6.89
C ILE A 417 25.08 -13.55 -6.83
N ASN A 418 25.08 -12.71 -5.80
CA ASN A 418 26.05 -11.64 -5.62
C ASN A 418 27.45 -12.17 -5.23
N GLN A 419 27.52 -13.10 -4.27
CA GLN A 419 28.76 -13.64 -3.72
C GLN A 419 29.56 -14.47 -4.75
N TYR A 420 28.88 -15.29 -5.55
CA TYR A 420 29.52 -16.17 -6.52
C TYR A 420 29.74 -15.49 -7.89
N GLY A 421 29.09 -14.35 -8.11
CA GLY A 421 29.17 -13.56 -9.34
C GLY A 421 28.61 -14.34 -10.53
N PHE A 422 27.36 -14.78 -10.43
CA PHE A 422 26.68 -15.47 -11.53
C PHE A 422 26.38 -14.52 -12.68
N ASP A 423 26.55 -14.99 -13.91
CA ASP A 423 26.29 -14.18 -15.12
C ASP A 423 24.84 -14.35 -15.58
N VAL A 424 24.31 -15.57 -15.44
CA VAL A 424 22.94 -15.94 -15.85
C VAL A 424 22.27 -16.81 -14.81
N VAL A 425 21.00 -16.53 -14.54
CA VAL A 425 20.08 -17.41 -13.83
C VAL A 425 19.12 -18.01 -14.86
N HIS A 426 19.11 -19.33 -14.97
CA HIS A 426 18.22 -20.06 -15.86
C HIS A 426 17.21 -20.87 -15.04
N ILE A 427 15.97 -20.40 -15.03
CA ILE A 427 14.85 -21.00 -14.33
C ILE A 427 14.35 -22.20 -15.14
N GLN A 428 14.57 -23.39 -14.58
CA GLN A 428 14.08 -24.66 -15.12
C GLN A 428 12.71 -24.99 -14.53
N HIS A 429 12.53 -24.80 -13.23
CA HIS A 429 11.27 -25.10 -12.56
C HIS A 429 11.16 -24.34 -11.24
N LEU A 430 9.95 -23.95 -10.84
CA LEU A 430 9.69 -23.20 -9.59
C LEU A 430 8.91 -23.99 -8.54
N GLY A 431 8.60 -25.27 -8.77
CA GLY A 431 8.04 -26.14 -7.73
C GLY A 431 8.98 -26.22 -6.52
N HIS A 432 8.38 -26.18 -5.32
CA HIS A 432 9.07 -26.00 -4.03
C HIS A 432 9.77 -24.66 -3.80
N HIS A 433 9.96 -23.84 -4.84
CA HIS A 433 10.53 -22.51 -4.75
C HIS A 433 9.43 -21.45 -4.66
N THR A 434 9.79 -20.28 -4.18
CA THR A 434 8.94 -19.11 -4.34
C THR A 434 8.87 -18.63 -5.80
N LEU A 435 7.68 -18.20 -6.26
CA LEU A 435 7.49 -17.67 -7.61
C LEU A 435 8.22 -16.33 -7.87
N SER A 436 8.66 -15.63 -6.81
CA SER A 436 9.38 -14.34 -6.88
C SER A 436 10.84 -14.45 -7.34
N LEU A 437 11.47 -15.63 -7.30
CA LEU A 437 12.91 -15.78 -7.60
C LEU A 437 13.37 -15.18 -8.93
N PRO A 438 12.60 -15.25 -10.04
CA PRO A 438 13.04 -14.63 -11.28
C PRO A 438 13.05 -13.09 -11.22
N ILE A 439 12.21 -12.48 -10.38
CA ILE A 439 12.24 -11.04 -10.11
C ILE A 439 13.50 -10.70 -9.31
N ILE A 440 13.81 -11.50 -8.28
CA ILE A 440 15.02 -11.35 -7.46
C ILE A 440 16.28 -11.47 -8.32
N ALA A 441 16.34 -12.47 -9.21
CA ALA A 441 17.45 -12.64 -10.14
C ALA A 441 17.64 -11.39 -11.01
N LYS A 442 16.56 -10.91 -11.63
CA LYS A 442 16.62 -9.71 -12.47
C LYS A 442 17.08 -8.47 -11.68
N ALA A 443 16.60 -8.31 -10.46
CA ALA A 443 16.97 -7.24 -9.53
C ALA A 443 18.43 -7.31 -9.08
N CYS A 444 19.07 -8.49 -9.12
CA CYS A 444 20.52 -8.64 -8.90
C CYS A 444 21.37 -8.19 -10.10
N GLY A 445 20.74 -7.90 -11.25
CA GLY A 445 21.36 -7.43 -12.48
C GLY A 445 21.99 -8.52 -13.36
N VAL A 446 21.57 -9.79 -13.18
CA VAL A 446 22.05 -10.93 -13.99
C VAL A 446 21.11 -11.21 -15.15
N GLY A 447 21.60 -11.91 -16.18
CA GLY A 447 20.77 -12.37 -17.28
C GLY A 447 19.76 -13.42 -16.81
N THR A 448 18.51 -13.34 -17.26
CA THR A 448 17.44 -14.25 -16.82
C THR A 448 16.84 -15.04 -17.98
N VAL A 449 16.89 -16.37 -17.88
CA VAL A 449 16.33 -17.29 -18.88
C VAL A 449 15.27 -18.17 -18.22
N PHE A 450 14.14 -18.41 -18.87
CA PHE A 450 13.08 -19.26 -18.34
C PHE A 450 12.68 -20.32 -19.37
N SER A 451 12.74 -21.60 -18.98
CA SER A 451 12.28 -22.72 -19.81
C SER A 451 10.86 -23.15 -19.43
N PHE A 452 9.94 -23.15 -20.40
CA PHE A 452 8.58 -23.67 -20.21
C PHE A 452 8.56 -25.20 -20.34
N HIS A 453 8.93 -25.89 -19.26
CA HIS A 453 8.82 -27.36 -19.18
C HIS A 453 7.41 -27.84 -18.86
N ASP A 454 6.58 -27.00 -18.23
CA ASP A 454 5.17 -27.24 -17.91
C ASP A 454 4.36 -25.93 -17.86
N PHE A 455 3.08 -26.01 -17.47
CA PHE A 455 2.18 -24.86 -17.37
C PHE A 455 1.96 -24.36 -15.93
N LEU A 456 2.88 -24.60 -15.00
CA LEU A 456 2.83 -24.06 -13.64
C LEU A 456 2.71 -22.52 -13.66
N ALA A 457 3.42 -21.87 -14.56
CA ALA A 457 3.31 -20.43 -14.78
C ALA A 457 1.86 -20.00 -15.11
N VAL A 458 1.07 -20.83 -15.78
CA VAL A 458 -0.30 -20.51 -16.22
C VAL A 458 -1.34 -20.79 -15.12
N CYS A 459 -1.20 -21.91 -14.40
CA CYS A 459 -2.15 -22.37 -13.40
C CYS A 459 -1.46 -23.24 -12.33
N SER A 460 -2.00 -23.30 -11.11
CA SER A 460 -1.59 -24.26 -10.09
C SER A 460 -1.78 -25.71 -10.56
N HIS A 461 -2.85 -25.98 -11.33
CA HIS A 461 -2.95 -27.19 -12.13
C HIS A 461 -2.04 -27.08 -13.36
N TYR A 462 -0.75 -27.36 -13.18
CA TYR A 462 0.31 -27.27 -14.21
C TYR A 462 0.09 -28.16 -15.45
N ASN A 463 -0.86 -29.10 -15.38
CA ASN A 463 -1.29 -29.93 -16.49
C ASN A 463 -2.53 -29.39 -17.23
N LEU A 464 -3.08 -28.25 -16.80
CA LEU A 464 -4.28 -27.63 -17.38
C LEU A 464 -5.52 -28.54 -17.41
N LEU A 465 -5.59 -29.53 -16.53
CA LEU A 465 -6.80 -30.32 -16.30
C LEU A 465 -7.71 -29.59 -15.28
N ASN A 466 -9.01 -29.55 -15.56
CA ASN A 466 -10.01 -29.00 -14.63
C ASN A 466 -10.34 -29.99 -13.49
N TYR A 467 -11.26 -29.60 -12.60
CA TYR A 467 -11.71 -30.46 -11.49
C TYR A 467 -12.36 -31.79 -11.95
N GLU A 468 -12.80 -31.89 -13.20
CA GLU A 468 -13.34 -33.12 -13.81
C GLU A 468 -12.28 -33.97 -14.53
N GLN A 469 -10.99 -33.62 -14.42
CA GLN A 469 -9.88 -34.26 -15.16
C GLN A 469 -9.98 -34.12 -16.69
N ARG A 470 -10.58 -33.02 -17.18
CA ARG A 470 -10.65 -32.69 -18.60
C ARG A 470 -9.73 -31.54 -18.94
N TYR A 471 -9.10 -31.58 -20.10
CA TYR A 471 -8.29 -30.46 -20.58
C TYR A 471 -9.16 -29.20 -20.68
N CYS A 472 -8.76 -28.16 -19.96
CA CYS A 472 -9.55 -26.96 -19.83
C CYS A 472 -9.46 -26.01 -21.03
N ARG A 473 -8.55 -26.22 -22.00
CA ARG A 473 -8.44 -25.38 -23.21
C ARG A 473 -8.44 -23.89 -22.89
N ILE A 474 -7.53 -23.52 -21.99
CA ILE A 474 -7.46 -22.19 -21.39
C ILE A 474 -7.20 -21.09 -22.43
N GLU A 475 -6.58 -21.47 -23.55
CA GLU A 475 -6.26 -20.69 -24.73
C GLU A 475 -7.48 -20.38 -25.63
N GLU A 476 -8.61 -21.07 -25.44
CA GLU A 476 -9.84 -20.85 -26.23
C GLU A 476 -10.75 -19.78 -25.59
N ASN A 477 -10.20 -18.62 -25.22
CA ASN A 477 -10.95 -17.49 -24.69
C ASN A 477 -11.70 -17.72 -23.37
N LYS A 478 -11.09 -18.43 -22.42
CA LYS A 478 -11.66 -18.58 -21.08
C LYS A 478 -11.43 -17.38 -20.19
N ASP A 479 -12.52 -16.83 -19.67
CA ASP A 479 -12.49 -15.78 -18.65
C ASP A 479 -11.82 -16.26 -17.35
N VAL A 480 -11.13 -15.35 -16.66
CA VAL A 480 -10.43 -15.65 -15.40
C VAL A 480 -11.41 -16.09 -14.31
N GLY A 481 -12.64 -15.56 -14.30
CA GLY A 481 -13.69 -15.99 -13.38
C GLY A 481 -14.09 -17.45 -13.55
N THR A 482 -14.00 -17.99 -14.78
CA THR A 482 -14.20 -19.43 -15.03
C THR A 482 -13.11 -20.28 -14.39
N CYS A 483 -11.87 -19.76 -14.34
CA CYS A 483 -10.77 -20.42 -13.65
C CYS A 483 -10.99 -20.40 -12.13
N ASP A 484 -11.47 -19.28 -11.58
CA ASP A 484 -11.80 -19.18 -10.14
C ASP A 484 -12.91 -20.15 -9.74
N VAL A 485 -13.92 -20.39 -10.59
CA VAL A 485 -14.93 -21.43 -10.33
C VAL A 485 -14.28 -22.82 -10.22
N CYS A 486 -13.33 -23.15 -11.11
CA CYS A 486 -12.60 -24.41 -11.04
C CYS A 486 -11.85 -24.54 -9.71
N LEU A 487 -11.12 -23.50 -9.31
CA LEU A 487 -10.34 -23.48 -8.06
C LEU A 487 -11.22 -23.46 -6.80
N LYS A 488 -12.38 -22.80 -6.84
CA LYS A 488 -13.38 -22.83 -5.76
C LYS A 488 -13.89 -24.24 -5.54
N ILE A 489 -14.16 -24.99 -6.61
CA ILE A 489 -14.66 -26.37 -6.53
C ILE A 489 -13.56 -27.34 -6.10
N SER A 490 -12.36 -27.27 -6.70
CA SER A 490 -11.28 -28.22 -6.43
C SER A 490 -10.54 -27.96 -5.12
N GLU A 491 -10.31 -26.69 -4.75
CA GLU A 491 -9.43 -26.29 -3.65
C GLU A 491 -10.11 -25.39 -2.60
N LYS A 492 -11.40 -25.05 -2.75
CA LYS A 492 -12.19 -24.17 -1.84
C LYS A 492 -11.73 -22.70 -1.75
N LEU A 493 -10.93 -22.24 -2.70
CA LEU A 493 -10.37 -20.88 -2.73
C LEU A 493 -11.39 -19.82 -3.18
N ASP A 494 -11.33 -18.60 -2.65
CA ASP A 494 -12.28 -17.53 -2.99
C ASP A 494 -12.10 -16.94 -4.40
N PHE A 495 -13.11 -16.21 -4.88
CA PHE A 495 -13.05 -15.57 -6.19
C PHE A 495 -11.97 -14.47 -6.24
N GLY A 496 -11.27 -14.36 -7.36
CA GLY A 496 -10.18 -13.40 -7.57
C GLY A 496 -8.78 -13.96 -7.32
N VAL A 497 -8.64 -15.15 -6.71
CA VAL A 497 -7.31 -15.74 -6.41
C VAL A 497 -6.49 -16.02 -7.66
N GLN A 498 -7.11 -16.48 -8.76
CA GLN A 498 -6.37 -16.73 -9.99
C GLN A 498 -5.99 -15.43 -10.69
N GLN A 499 -6.84 -14.40 -10.60
CA GLN A 499 -6.52 -13.07 -11.12
C GLN A 499 -5.30 -12.49 -10.40
N THR A 500 -5.27 -12.57 -9.07
CA THR A 500 -4.10 -12.21 -8.26
C THR A 500 -2.86 -12.97 -8.69
N ARG A 501 -2.94 -14.31 -8.77
CA ARG A 501 -1.80 -15.15 -9.11
C ARG A 501 -1.24 -14.80 -10.47
N ARG A 502 -2.10 -14.66 -11.49
CA ARG A 502 -1.68 -14.27 -12.84
C ARG A 502 -1.16 -12.84 -12.90
N ALA A 503 -1.68 -11.91 -12.11
CA ALA A 503 -1.12 -10.56 -12.04
C ALA A 503 0.32 -10.59 -11.49
N PHE A 504 0.56 -11.42 -10.47
CA PHE A 504 1.91 -11.65 -9.92
C PHE A 504 2.83 -12.32 -10.94
N VAL A 505 2.42 -13.46 -11.53
CA VAL A 505 3.23 -14.16 -12.53
C VAL A 505 3.44 -13.29 -13.78
N GLY A 506 2.49 -12.44 -14.16
CA GLY A 506 2.67 -11.46 -15.22
C GLY A 506 3.79 -10.45 -14.94
N LYS A 507 4.12 -10.17 -13.67
CA LYS A 507 5.31 -9.41 -13.27
C LYS A 507 6.57 -10.27 -13.33
N VAL A 508 6.50 -11.52 -12.91
CA VAL A 508 7.60 -12.49 -13.09
C VAL A 508 7.98 -12.61 -14.57
N MET A 509 7.01 -12.72 -15.48
CA MET A 509 7.28 -12.78 -16.93
C MET A 509 7.93 -11.50 -17.48
N LYS A 510 7.66 -10.35 -16.87
CA LYS A 510 8.32 -9.08 -17.22
C LYS A 510 9.79 -9.05 -16.83
N SER A 511 10.19 -9.77 -15.77
CA SER A 511 11.57 -9.78 -15.30
C SER A 511 12.48 -10.75 -16.07
N ILE A 512 11.92 -11.60 -16.94
CA ILE A 512 12.69 -12.53 -17.78
C ILE A 512 13.22 -11.83 -19.04
N ASP A 513 14.46 -12.14 -19.44
CA ASP A 513 15.10 -11.64 -20.67
C ASP A 513 14.84 -12.55 -21.88
N ALA A 514 14.90 -13.88 -21.68
CA ALA A 514 14.66 -14.86 -22.73
C ALA A 514 13.81 -16.07 -22.27
N PHE A 515 12.89 -16.50 -23.11
CA PHE A 515 12.06 -17.67 -22.90
C PHE A 515 12.40 -18.79 -23.88
N LEU A 516 12.47 -20.01 -23.36
CA LEU A 516 12.67 -21.24 -24.15
C LEU A 516 11.40 -22.08 -24.12
N TYR A 517 10.98 -22.53 -25.30
CA TYR A 517 9.78 -23.34 -25.49
C TYR A 517 10.10 -24.65 -26.20
N GLY A 518 9.38 -25.71 -25.80
CA GLY A 518 9.40 -26.98 -26.51
C GLY A 518 8.71 -26.89 -27.87
N THR A 519 7.58 -26.18 -27.95
CA THR A 519 6.70 -26.17 -29.13
C THR A 519 6.03 -24.80 -29.32
N GLN A 520 5.48 -24.57 -30.51
CA GLN A 520 4.73 -23.37 -30.84
C GLN A 520 3.51 -23.21 -29.93
N HIS A 521 2.78 -24.29 -29.66
CA HIS A 521 1.63 -24.30 -28.75
C HIS A 521 1.97 -23.79 -27.35
N SER A 522 3.13 -24.17 -26.80
CA SER A 522 3.53 -23.73 -25.46
C SER A 522 3.79 -22.22 -25.42
N PHE A 523 4.37 -21.66 -26.49
CA PHE A 523 4.52 -20.23 -26.66
C PHE A 523 3.16 -19.54 -26.83
N ASP A 524 2.25 -20.10 -27.64
CA ASP A 524 0.94 -19.51 -27.90
C ASP A 524 0.09 -19.45 -26.61
N VAL A 525 0.11 -20.49 -25.78
CA VAL A 525 -0.54 -20.50 -24.47
C VAL A 525 0.08 -19.45 -23.53
N ALA A 526 1.41 -19.39 -23.46
CA ALA A 526 2.09 -18.39 -22.62
C ALA A 526 1.80 -16.96 -23.07
N LYS A 527 1.84 -16.68 -24.39
CA LYS A 527 1.50 -15.41 -25.01
C LYS A 527 0.05 -15.01 -24.75
N TYR A 528 -0.88 -15.97 -24.88
CA TYR A 528 -2.29 -15.72 -24.65
C TYR A 528 -2.56 -15.27 -23.21
N ILE A 529 -1.96 -15.96 -22.23
CA ILE A 529 -2.15 -15.65 -20.81
C ILE A 529 -1.35 -14.41 -20.38
N TYR A 530 -0.13 -14.26 -20.90
CA TYR A 530 0.80 -13.19 -20.58
C TYR A 530 1.29 -12.49 -21.86
N PRO A 531 0.53 -11.53 -22.42
CA PRO A 531 0.89 -10.86 -23.68
C PRO A 531 2.28 -10.22 -23.69
N VAL A 532 2.81 -9.86 -22.50
CA VAL A 532 4.15 -9.31 -22.35
C VAL A 532 5.27 -10.23 -22.85
N VAL A 533 5.04 -11.54 -22.86
CA VAL A 533 5.98 -12.53 -23.39
C VAL A 533 6.34 -12.24 -24.85
N GLU A 534 5.41 -11.71 -25.65
CA GLU A 534 5.66 -11.40 -27.07
C GLU A 534 6.75 -10.33 -27.27
N SER A 535 6.89 -9.40 -26.32
CA SER A 535 7.93 -8.36 -26.37
C SER A 535 9.33 -8.84 -25.93
N LYS A 536 9.45 -10.10 -25.50
CA LYS A 536 10.70 -10.69 -25.01
C LYS A 536 11.38 -11.52 -26.10
N LYS A 537 12.60 -11.99 -25.83
CA LYS A 537 13.28 -12.95 -26.71
C LYS A 537 12.65 -14.32 -26.52
N ASN A 538 12.10 -14.90 -27.57
CA ASN A 538 11.40 -16.18 -27.52
C ASN A 538 12.07 -17.17 -28.47
N TYR A 539 12.43 -18.34 -27.97
CA TYR A 539 13.10 -19.39 -28.76
C TYR A 539 12.33 -20.70 -28.65
N ILE A 540 11.82 -21.19 -29.78
CA ILE A 540 11.20 -22.51 -29.88
C ILE A 540 12.29 -23.48 -30.31
N LEU A 541 12.96 -24.07 -29.31
CA LEU A 541 14.14 -24.92 -29.52
C LEU A 541 13.83 -26.41 -29.41
N GLY A 542 12.66 -26.78 -28.89
CA GLY A 542 12.34 -28.15 -28.50
C GLY A 542 13.11 -28.59 -27.25
N ILE A 543 13.10 -29.89 -26.95
CA ILE A 543 13.86 -30.50 -25.86
C ILE A 543 14.77 -31.59 -26.45
N PRO A 544 16.10 -31.52 -26.22
CA PRO A 544 17.02 -32.54 -26.69
C PRO A 544 16.75 -33.88 -26.00
N SER A 545 16.78 -34.96 -26.78
CA SER A 545 16.81 -36.33 -26.26
C SER A 545 18.26 -36.73 -25.93
N PRO A 546 18.49 -37.66 -24.99
CA PRO A 546 19.83 -38.20 -24.73
C PRO A 546 20.44 -38.82 -25.98
N ASP A 547 21.72 -38.51 -26.26
CA ASP A 547 22.46 -39.26 -27.28
C ASP A 547 22.77 -40.67 -26.76
N THR A 548 22.45 -41.69 -27.55
CA THR A 548 22.91 -43.05 -27.27
C THR A 548 24.39 -43.17 -27.65
N THR A 549 25.20 -43.76 -26.77
CA THR A 549 26.63 -44.06 -27.06
C THR A 549 26.81 -45.03 -28.23
N ILE A 550 25.75 -45.77 -28.57
CA ILE A 550 25.66 -46.62 -29.75
C ILE A 550 24.87 -45.85 -30.82
N PRO A 551 25.34 -45.79 -32.09
CA PRO A 551 24.55 -45.18 -33.15
C PRO A 551 23.18 -45.85 -33.23
N LEU A 552 22.10 -45.06 -33.18
CA LEU A 552 20.74 -45.58 -33.37
C LEU A 552 20.66 -46.28 -34.73
N ILE A 553 20.57 -47.60 -34.70
CA ILE A 553 20.37 -48.41 -35.90
C ILE A 553 18.92 -48.23 -36.30
N LYS A 554 18.68 -47.59 -37.45
CA LYS A 554 17.34 -47.40 -38.00
C LYS A 554 16.65 -48.76 -38.08
N LYS A 555 15.47 -48.87 -37.45
CA LYS A 555 14.64 -50.07 -37.54
C LYS A 555 14.24 -50.29 -38.99
N GLU A 556 14.76 -51.35 -39.60
CA GLU A 556 14.37 -51.74 -40.96
C GLU A 556 12.91 -52.20 -40.98
N PHE A 557 12.19 -51.82 -42.02
CA PHE A 557 10.82 -52.28 -42.22
C PHE A 557 10.79 -53.80 -42.42
N LYS A 558 9.84 -54.46 -41.76
CA LYS A 558 9.53 -55.88 -41.94
C LYS A 558 8.03 -56.06 -42.16
N PRO A 559 7.59 -56.76 -43.24
CA PRO A 559 6.19 -57.12 -43.45
C PRO A 559 5.59 -57.85 -42.23
N LEU A 560 4.26 -57.82 -42.08
CA LEU A 560 3.62 -58.52 -40.95
C LEU A 560 3.58 -60.03 -41.18
N GLU A 561 3.36 -60.48 -42.42
CA GLU A 561 3.29 -61.91 -42.78
C GLU A 561 2.36 -62.73 -41.85
N GLY A 562 1.26 -62.12 -41.38
CA GLY A 562 0.30 -62.75 -40.48
C GLY A 562 0.64 -62.69 -38.97
N ARG A 563 1.78 -62.11 -38.58
CA ARG A 563 2.10 -61.86 -37.17
C ARG A 563 1.22 -60.76 -36.56
N LYS A 564 1.04 -60.79 -35.23
CA LYS A 564 0.36 -59.72 -34.49
C LYS A 564 1.07 -58.38 -34.67
N LEU A 565 0.31 -57.30 -34.80
CA LEU A 565 0.86 -55.95 -34.76
C LEU A 565 1.27 -55.65 -33.31
N LYS A 566 2.53 -55.28 -33.11
CA LYS A 566 3.07 -55.02 -31.77
C LYS A 566 2.93 -53.54 -31.45
N VAL A 567 2.27 -53.23 -30.33
CA VAL A 567 1.88 -51.87 -29.94
C VAL A 567 2.52 -51.53 -28.60
N ALA A 568 3.34 -50.49 -28.55
CA ALA A 568 3.96 -50.00 -27.32
C ALA A 568 3.12 -48.89 -26.67
N THR A 569 3.08 -48.85 -25.35
CA THR A 569 2.77 -47.65 -24.57
C THR A 569 4.06 -47.20 -23.90
N VAL A 570 4.44 -45.93 -24.06
CA VAL A 570 5.74 -45.41 -23.61
C VAL A 570 5.55 -44.28 -22.61
N GLY A 571 6.21 -44.39 -21.46
CA GLY A 571 6.17 -43.41 -20.37
C GLY A 571 5.30 -43.87 -19.19
N ASN A 572 5.14 -43.01 -18.19
CA ASN A 572 4.39 -43.37 -16.98
C ASN A 572 2.93 -43.76 -17.31
N PHE A 573 2.51 -44.95 -16.90
CA PHE A 573 1.15 -45.46 -17.05
C PHE A 573 0.26 -44.91 -15.93
N ILE A 574 -0.17 -43.66 -16.12
CA ILE A 574 -1.01 -42.89 -15.19
C ILE A 574 -2.17 -42.25 -15.94
N ARG A 575 -3.20 -41.82 -15.19
CA ARG A 575 -4.44 -41.27 -15.76
C ARG A 575 -4.19 -40.12 -16.75
N SER A 576 -3.33 -39.16 -16.37
CA SER A 576 -3.01 -37.99 -17.21
C SER A 576 -2.30 -38.36 -18.52
N LYS A 577 -1.68 -39.53 -18.60
CA LYS A 577 -1.01 -40.07 -19.80
C LYS A 577 -1.93 -40.97 -20.65
N GLY A 578 -3.23 -40.99 -20.34
CA GLY A 578 -4.24 -41.71 -21.13
C GLY A 578 -4.46 -43.16 -20.72
N ALA A 579 -4.03 -43.57 -19.51
CA ALA A 579 -4.18 -44.94 -19.02
C ALA A 579 -5.62 -45.48 -19.14
N ASP A 580 -6.65 -44.67 -18.84
CA ASP A 580 -8.07 -45.05 -18.98
C ASP A 580 -8.44 -45.43 -20.43
N THR A 581 -7.98 -44.62 -21.40
CA THR A 581 -8.19 -44.87 -22.82
C THR A 581 -7.45 -46.12 -23.27
N ILE A 582 -6.20 -46.28 -22.83
CA ILE A 582 -5.38 -47.46 -23.18
C ILE A 582 -6.01 -48.73 -22.60
N LEU A 583 -6.49 -48.71 -21.36
CA LEU A 583 -7.20 -49.83 -20.75
C LEU A 583 -8.45 -50.23 -21.57
N SER A 584 -9.22 -49.23 -22.02
CA SER A 584 -10.39 -49.46 -22.87
C SER A 584 -10.01 -50.07 -24.22
N ILE A 585 -8.88 -49.66 -24.81
CA ILE A 585 -8.32 -50.26 -26.03
C ILE A 585 -7.91 -51.71 -25.75
N LEU A 586 -7.21 -52.00 -24.65
CA LEU A 586 -6.78 -53.35 -24.27
C LEU A 586 -7.96 -54.32 -24.11
N GLN A 587 -9.09 -53.83 -23.60
CA GLN A 587 -10.32 -54.63 -23.43
C GLN A 587 -11.09 -54.84 -24.76
N THR A 588 -10.98 -53.91 -25.70
CA THR A 588 -11.78 -53.90 -26.94
C THR A 588 -11.02 -54.51 -28.13
N ALA A 589 -9.70 -54.37 -28.16
CA ALA A 589 -8.87 -54.85 -29.26
C ALA A 589 -8.82 -56.39 -29.31
N ASN A 590 -8.89 -56.96 -30.52
CA ASN A 590 -8.86 -58.41 -30.69
C ASN A 590 -7.47 -58.97 -30.27
N PRO A 591 -7.40 -59.85 -29.25
CA PRO A 591 -6.11 -60.34 -28.73
C PRO A 591 -5.34 -61.23 -29.71
N ASN A 592 -5.98 -61.68 -30.80
CA ASN A 592 -5.33 -62.43 -31.87
C ASN A 592 -4.66 -61.54 -32.92
N LEU A 593 -4.98 -60.25 -32.96
CA LEU A 593 -4.43 -59.30 -33.95
C LEU A 593 -3.34 -58.39 -33.36
N TYR A 594 -3.38 -58.13 -32.05
CA TYR A 594 -2.51 -57.16 -31.39
C TYR A 594 -1.77 -57.75 -30.18
N GLU A 595 -0.50 -57.37 -30.00
CA GLU A 595 0.33 -57.65 -28.82
C GLU A 595 0.78 -56.31 -28.22
N PHE A 596 0.47 -56.09 -26.94
CA PHE A 596 0.71 -54.82 -26.26
C PHE A 596 1.91 -54.89 -25.34
N HIS A 597 2.77 -53.88 -25.41
CA HIS A 597 3.95 -53.73 -24.57
C HIS A 597 3.85 -52.44 -23.76
N ILE A 598 3.91 -52.51 -22.44
CA ILE A 598 3.83 -51.32 -21.56
C ILE A 598 5.20 -51.04 -20.97
N PHE A 599 5.76 -49.87 -21.30
CA PHE A 599 7.07 -49.39 -20.85
C PHE A 599 6.89 -48.16 -19.95
N GLY A 600 7.49 -48.20 -18.76
CA GLY A 600 7.45 -47.11 -17.78
C GLY A 600 6.88 -47.53 -16.43
N TYR A 601 6.90 -46.61 -15.47
CA TYR A 601 6.30 -46.79 -14.16
C TYR A 601 4.77 -46.84 -14.28
N MET A 602 4.14 -47.79 -13.59
CA MET A 602 2.68 -47.96 -13.57
C MET A 602 2.13 -47.68 -12.18
N GLN A 603 1.07 -46.86 -12.11
CA GLN A 603 0.42 -46.60 -10.83
C GLN A 603 -0.27 -47.88 -10.31
N PRO A 604 -0.19 -48.18 -9.00
CA PRO A 604 -0.68 -49.44 -8.42
C PRO A 604 -2.13 -49.78 -8.77
N ASP A 605 -3.00 -48.78 -8.86
CA ASP A 605 -4.42 -48.96 -9.20
C ASP A 605 -4.58 -49.63 -10.58
N TYR A 606 -3.81 -49.20 -11.59
CA TYR A 606 -3.86 -49.81 -12.93
C TYR A 606 -3.18 -51.18 -12.99
N GLU A 607 -2.13 -51.39 -12.19
CA GLU A 607 -1.47 -52.68 -12.10
C GLU A 607 -2.43 -53.77 -11.62
N SER A 608 -3.27 -53.47 -10.64
CA SER A 608 -4.28 -54.39 -10.13
C SER A 608 -5.31 -54.77 -11.22
N VAL A 609 -5.82 -53.77 -11.94
CA VAL A 609 -6.80 -53.97 -13.01
C VAL A 609 -6.21 -54.79 -14.17
N LEU A 610 -4.96 -54.54 -14.56
CA LEU A 610 -4.31 -55.29 -15.63
C LEU A 610 -4.05 -56.75 -15.25
N LYS A 611 -3.71 -57.04 -13.98
CA LYS A 611 -3.56 -58.42 -13.48
C LYS A 611 -4.90 -59.18 -13.51
N ASP A 612 -6.00 -58.50 -13.19
CA ASP A 612 -7.34 -59.10 -13.18
C ASP A 612 -7.86 -59.42 -14.60
N LEU A 613 -7.44 -58.65 -15.60
CA LEU A 613 -7.85 -58.84 -16.99
C LEU A 613 -7.31 -60.15 -17.62
N LYS A 614 -6.23 -60.74 -17.08
CA LYS A 614 -5.63 -62.02 -17.54
C LYS A 614 -5.45 -62.13 -19.07
N LEU A 615 -4.99 -61.05 -19.70
CA LEU A 615 -4.78 -61.00 -21.15
C LEU A 615 -3.36 -61.50 -21.50
N ASP A 616 -3.27 -62.64 -22.18
CA ASP A 616 -1.99 -63.28 -22.57
C ASP A 616 -1.19 -62.48 -23.61
N ASN A 617 -1.78 -61.44 -24.20
CA ASN A 617 -1.18 -60.58 -25.23
C ASN A 617 -0.67 -59.24 -24.68
N ILE A 618 -0.49 -59.10 -23.36
CA ILE A 618 0.06 -57.91 -22.69
C ILE A 618 1.39 -58.24 -22.01
N ILE A 619 2.43 -57.47 -22.30
CA ILE A 619 3.77 -57.62 -21.74
C ILE A 619 4.14 -56.34 -20.98
N LEU A 620 4.42 -56.48 -19.68
CA LEU A 620 4.85 -55.38 -18.82
C LEU A 620 6.38 -55.37 -18.73
N HIS A 621 7.02 -54.30 -19.20
CA HIS A 621 8.48 -54.16 -19.17
C HIS A 621 8.99 -53.38 -17.96
N GLY A 622 8.14 -52.56 -17.34
CA GLY A 622 8.52 -51.69 -16.23
C GLY A 622 9.31 -50.46 -16.68
N SER A 623 9.92 -49.75 -15.72
CA SER A 623 10.75 -48.57 -15.98
C SER A 623 12.05 -48.94 -16.71
N TYR A 624 12.46 -48.12 -17.68
CA TYR A 624 13.71 -48.27 -18.42
C TYR A 624 14.67 -47.12 -18.12
N GLY A 625 15.98 -47.39 -18.16
CA GLY A 625 17.03 -46.40 -17.94
C GLY A 625 17.36 -45.56 -19.18
N LEU A 626 18.12 -44.47 -18.96
CA LEU A 626 18.68 -43.63 -20.04
C LEU A 626 19.56 -44.48 -20.97
N GLY A 627 19.19 -44.54 -22.26
CA GLY A 627 19.91 -45.32 -23.26
C GLY A 627 19.43 -46.77 -23.46
N GLU A 628 18.49 -47.26 -22.64
CA GLU A 628 17.85 -48.58 -22.81
C GLU A 628 16.64 -48.56 -23.76
N VAL A 629 16.42 -47.43 -24.44
CA VAL A 629 15.31 -47.18 -25.38
C VAL A 629 15.28 -48.13 -26.58
N SER A 630 16.35 -48.87 -26.86
CA SER A 630 16.36 -49.92 -27.90
C SER A 630 15.35 -51.04 -27.61
N ALA A 631 14.94 -51.22 -26.35
CA ALA A 631 13.86 -52.14 -25.98
C ALA A 631 12.53 -51.81 -26.69
N LEU A 632 12.31 -50.53 -27.06
CA LEU A 632 11.12 -50.10 -27.79
C LEU A 632 11.03 -50.73 -29.19
N GLN A 633 12.17 -51.13 -29.80
CA GLN A 633 12.21 -51.70 -31.16
C GLN A 633 11.41 -53.01 -31.28
N VAL A 634 11.02 -53.65 -30.16
CA VAL A 634 10.11 -54.80 -30.15
C VAL A 634 8.75 -54.46 -30.75
N ALA A 635 8.28 -53.21 -30.64
CA ALA A 635 6.97 -52.78 -31.12
C ALA A 635 7.04 -52.07 -32.47
N ASP A 636 5.95 -52.09 -33.23
CA ASP A 636 5.83 -51.44 -34.54
C ASP A 636 5.17 -50.06 -34.46
N VAL A 637 4.25 -49.90 -33.49
CA VAL A 637 3.44 -48.69 -33.27
C VAL A 637 3.57 -48.29 -31.81
N ALA A 638 3.49 -46.99 -31.49
CA ALA A 638 3.44 -46.49 -30.14
C ALA A 638 2.16 -45.68 -29.89
N LEU A 639 1.52 -45.88 -28.74
CA LEU A 639 0.39 -45.09 -28.24
C LEU A 639 0.89 -44.06 -27.24
N ILE A 640 0.68 -42.77 -27.51
CA ILE A 640 0.95 -41.66 -26.59
C ILE A 640 -0.33 -40.83 -26.46
N LEU A 641 -1.23 -41.27 -25.58
CA LEU A 641 -2.62 -40.80 -25.53
C LEU A 641 -2.89 -39.82 -24.38
N SER A 642 -1.93 -38.94 -24.09
CA SER A 642 -2.03 -37.96 -23.01
C SER A 642 -3.30 -37.11 -23.10
N ILE A 643 -3.99 -36.96 -21.97
CA ILE A 643 -5.26 -36.20 -21.90
C ILE A 643 -5.06 -34.71 -21.62
N TRP A 644 -3.80 -34.29 -21.53
CA TRP A 644 -3.38 -32.92 -21.26
C TRP A 644 -2.39 -32.48 -22.35
N PRO A 645 -2.27 -31.17 -22.62
CA PRO A 645 -1.33 -30.67 -23.60
C PRO A 645 0.09 -30.87 -23.08
N GLU A 646 0.85 -31.80 -23.66
CA GLU A 646 2.28 -31.88 -23.33
C GLU A 646 3.03 -30.67 -23.89
N THR A 647 4.09 -30.22 -23.21
CA THR A 647 4.93 -29.09 -23.66
C THR A 647 5.91 -29.48 -24.76
N TYR A 648 6.41 -30.72 -24.72
CA TYR A 648 7.24 -31.30 -25.77
C TYR A 648 7.07 -32.81 -25.97
N CYS A 649 6.97 -33.60 -24.89
CA CYS A 649 6.97 -35.08 -24.89
C CYS A 649 8.28 -35.71 -25.43
N ILE A 650 9.25 -35.99 -24.55
CA ILE A 650 10.52 -36.64 -24.92
C ILE A 650 10.28 -38.06 -25.45
N SER A 651 9.30 -38.79 -24.89
CA SER A 651 8.96 -40.15 -25.32
C SER A 651 8.54 -40.24 -26.80
N LEU A 652 7.98 -39.17 -27.37
CA LEU A 652 7.70 -39.11 -28.81
C LEU A 652 8.99 -39.10 -29.65
N SER A 653 10.03 -38.40 -29.19
CA SER A 653 11.36 -38.45 -29.81
C SER A 653 11.96 -39.85 -29.74
N GLU A 654 11.87 -40.51 -28.58
CA GLU A 654 12.36 -41.88 -28.37
C GLU A 654 11.64 -42.89 -29.28
N VAL A 655 10.33 -42.72 -29.48
CA VAL A 655 9.51 -43.54 -30.39
C VAL A 655 10.00 -43.42 -31.84
N TRP A 656 10.20 -42.20 -32.34
CA TRP A 656 10.73 -41.99 -33.68
C TRP A 656 12.16 -42.49 -33.85
N GLN A 657 13.03 -42.25 -32.86
CA GLN A 657 14.41 -42.75 -32.88
C GLN A 657 14.50 -44.27 -33.01
N ASN A 658 13.51 -44.99 -32.45
CA ASN A 658 13.42 -46.45 -32.54
C ASN A 658 12.59 -46.95 -33.74
N GLY A 659 12.12 -46.06 -34.61
CA GLY A 659 11.40 -46.39 -35.85
C GLY A 659 9.98 -46.90 -35.63
N LEU A 660 9.32 -46.47 -34.54
CA LEU A 660 7.93 -46.80 -34.26
C LEU A 660 7.02 -45.71 -34.84
N ILE A 661 5.85 -46.11 -35.34
CA ILE A 661 4.81 -45.17 -35.81
C ILE A 661 4.01 -44.69 -34.60
N PRO A 662 3.99 -43.39 -34.26
CA PRO A 662 3.19 -42.91 -33.14
C PRO A 662 1.72 -42.71 -33.53
N ILE A 663 0.81 -43.08 -32.63
CA ILE A 663 -0.58 -42.62 -32.57
C ILE A 663 -0.70 -41.77 -31.32
N VAL A 664 -1.02 -40.49 -31.49
CA VAL A 664 -0.99 -39.50 -30.41
C VAL A 664 -2.31 -38.77 -30.30
N THR A 665 -2.60 -38.22 -29.12
CA THR A 665 -3.73 -37.30 -28.95
C THR A 665 -3.47 -35.96 -29.64
N ASP A 666 -4.53 -35.34 -30.15
CA ASP A 666 -4.48 -34.11 -30.94
C ASP A 666 -4.42 -32.83 -30.07
N VAL A 667 -3.56 -32.85 -29.04
CA VAL A 667 -3.38 -31.74 -28.09
C VAL A 667 -1.91 -31.40 -27.85
N GLY A 668 -1.64 -30.12 -27.63
CA GLY A 668 -0.32 -29.60 -27.30
C GLY A 668 0.80 -30.05 -28.25
N ALA A 669 1.95 -30.38 -27.68
CA ALA A 669 3.14 -30.76 -28.44
C ALA A 669 2.96 -32.00 -29.32
N LEU A 670 2.04 -32.90 -28.95
CA LEU A 670 1.76 -34.08 -29.73
C LEU A 670 1.15 -33.71 -31.09
N LYS A 671 0.21 -32.76 -31.10
CA LYS A 671 -0.38 -32.22 -32.34
C LYS A 671 0.60 -31.37 -33.14
N ASP A 672 1.41 -30.56 -32.48
CA ASP A 672 2.39 -29.70 -33.16
C ASP A 672 3.46 -30.49 -33.89
N ARG A 673 3.83 -31.67 -33.38
CA ARG A 673 4.96 -32.46 -33.86
C ARG A 673 4.55 -33.59 -34.81
N VAL A 674 3.36 -34.18 -34.65
CA VAL A 674 2.86 -35.27 -35.51
C VAL A 674 1.99 -34.73 -36.63
N GLN A 675 2.38 -35.01 -37.87
CA GLN A 675 1.59 -34.74 -39.07
C GLN A 675 0.77 -35.99 -39.44
N ASP A 676 -0.56 -35.90 -39.33
CA ASP A 676 -1.49 -37.00 -39.53
C ASP A 676 -1.30 -37.70 -40.89
N GLY A 677 -1.11 -39.02 -40.86
CA GLY A 677 -0.89 -39.86 -42.05
C GLY A 677 0.47 -39.71 -42.74
N ILE A 678 1.38 -38.88 -42.19
CA ILE A 678 2.71 -38.63 -42.77
C ILE A 678 3.81 -39.26 -41.91
N ASN A 679 3.92 -38.87 -40.64
CA ASN A 679 4.95 -39.37 -39.70
C ASN A 679 4.35 -39.99 -38.43
N GLY A 680 3.03 -40.20 -38.43
CA GLY A 680 2.22 -40.75 -37.35
C GLY A 680 0.73 -40.50 -37.58
N PHE A 681 -0.09 -40.72 -36.58
CA PHE A 681 -1.51 -40.35 -36.57
C PHE A 681 -1.88 -39.54 -35.34
N THR A 682 -2.84 -38.64 -35.52
CA THR A 682 -3.46 -37.87 -34.43
C THR A 682 -4.90 -38.32 -34.21
N VAL A 683 -5.34 -38.35 -32.96
CA VAL A 683 -6.70 -38.74 -32.56
C VAL A 683 -7.26 -37.82 -31.47
N PRO A 684 -8.59 -37.60 -31.38
CA PRO A 684 -9.18 -36.89 -30.25
C PRO A 684 -8.95 -37.62 -28.92
N ILE A 685 -8.90 -36.85 -27.82
CA ILE A 685 -8.80 -37.40 -26.46
C ILE A 685 -9.97 -38.36 -26.19
N GLY A 686 -9.63 -39.59 -25.76
CA GLY A 686 -10.62 -40.60 -25.32
C GLY A 686 -11.32 -41.35 -26.46
N ASP A 687 -10.99 -41.08 -27.73
CA ASP A 687 -11.60 -41.78 -28.88
C ASP A 687 -10.96 -43.14 -29.13
N VAL A 688 -11.40 -44.14 -28.34
CA VAL A 688 -10.94 -45.53 -28.41
C VAL A 688 -11.16 -46.13 -29.80
N ASN A 689 -12.30 -45.85 -30.43
CA ASN A 689 -12.66 -46.43 -31.72
C ASN A 689 -11.72 -45.94 -32.82
N LEU A 690 -11.46 -44.63 -32.88
CA LEU A 690 -10.56 -44.10 -33.89
C LEU A 690 -9.13 -44.63 -33.70
N VAL A 691 -8.67 -44.82 -32.45
CA VAL A 691 -7.35 -45.46 -32.20
C VAL A 691 -7.32 -46.88 -32.77
N ILE A 692 -8.36 -47.68 -32.54
CA ILE A 692 -8.47 -49.04 -33.09
C ILE A 692 -8.52 -49.00 -34.62
N ASP A 693 -9.25 -48.06 -35.22
CA ASP A 693 -9.30 -47.88 -36.68
C ASP A 693 -7.92 -47.53 -37.25
N ARG A 694 -7.14 -46.69 -36.57
CA ARG A 694 -5.74 -46.38 -36.97
C ARG A 694 -4.83 -47.60 -36.82
N LEU A 695 -4.96 -48.37 -35.74
CA LEU A 695 -4.23 -49.62 -35.56
C LEU A 695 -4.56 -50.64 -36.65
N GLU A 696 -5.84 -50.78 -37.00
CA GLU A 696 -6.29 -51.66 -38.08
C GLU A 696 -5.80 -51.18 -39.45
N LEU A 697 -5.86 -49.88 -39.73
CA LEU A 697 -5.32 -49.29 -40.95
C LEU A 697 -3.82 -49.60 -41.12
N ILE A 698 -3.02 -49.39 -40.06
CA ILE A 698 -1.59 -49.73 -40.04
C ILE A 698 -1.36 -51.23 -40.24
N ARG A 699 -2.23 -52.07 -39.67
CA ARG A 699 -2.15 -53.54 -39.77
C ARG A 699 -2.50 -54.05 -41.17
N SER A 700 -3.50 -53.44 -41.82
CA SER A 700 -4.05 -53.90 -43.11
C SER A 700 -3.34 -53.33 -44.34
N ASP A 701 -2.68 -52.18 -44.21
CA ASP A 701 -2.02 -51.49 -45.33
C ASP A 701 -0.49 -51.42 -45.13
N GLU A 702 0.22 -52.40 -45.68
CA GLU A 702 1.68 -52.47 -45.59
C GLU A 702 2.38 -51.32 -46.34
N ILE A 703 1.78 -50.82 -47.44
CA ILE A 703 2.35 -49.73 -48.25
C ILE A 703 2.33 -48.44 -47.43
N LEU A 704 1.18 -48.15 -46.79
CA LEU A 704 1.05 -47.01 -45.89
C LEU A 704 2.01 -47.12 -44.71
N ARG A 705 2.10 -48.29 -44.06
CA ARG A 705 3.02 -48.51 -42.94
C ARG A 705 4.48 -48.29 -43.32
N GLN A 706 4.90 -48.82 -44.47
CA GLN A 706 6.24 -48.60 -45.01
C GLN A 706 6.50 -47.11 -45.30
N LYS A 707 5.51 -46.40 -45.86
CA LYS A 707 5.59 -44.96 -46.12
C LYS A 707 5.76 -44.17 -44.82
N LEU A 708 4.98 -44.47 -43.79
CA LEU A 708 5.08 -43.82 -42.47
C LEU A 708 6.48 -44.02 -41.86
N ILE A 709 7.00 -45.25 -41.85
CA ILE A 709 8.35 -45.55 -41.35
C ILE A 709 9.45 -44.83 -42.14
N ASN A 710 9.30 -44.72 -43.47
CA ASN A 710 10.27 -44.03 -44.31
C ASN A 710 10.34 -42.52 -44.06
N ASN A 711 9.22 -41.92 -43.63
CA ASN A 711 9.16 -40.50 -43.27
C ASN A 711 9.74 -40.20 -41.88
N ILE A 712 10.04 -41.22 -41.07
CA ILE A 712 10.75 -41.03 -39.79
C ILE A 712 12.21 -40.69 -40.08
N SER A 713 12.60 -39.49 -39.67
CA SER A 713 13.87 -38.85 -40.02
C SER A 713 14.39 -37.98 -38.86
N PRO A 714 15.72 -37.71 -38.79
CA PRO A 714 16.33 -37.03 -37.64
C PRO A 714 15.82 -35.62 -37.35
N ASP A 715 15.19 -34.94 -38.31
CA ASP A 715 14.55 -33.63 -38.17
C ASP A 715 13.29 -33.64 -37.28
N LEU A 716 12.75 -34.83 -36.95
CA LEU A 716 11.59 -34.97 -36.05
C LEU A 716 11.93 -34.82 -34.56
N TRP A 717 13.22 -34.82 -34.21
CA TRP A 717 13.70 -34.62 -32.84
C TRP A 717 14.88 -33.66 -32.79
N VAL A 718 15.15 -33.14 -31.60
CA VAL A 718 16.18 -32.12 -31.39
C VAL A 718 17.53 -32.79 -31.17
N ASN A 719 18.53 -32.34 -31.94
CA ASN A 719 19.92 -32.72 -31.73
C ASN A 719 20.50 -31.99 -30.51
N SER A 720 21.13 -32.75 -29.61
CA SER A 720 21.72 -32.27 -28.35
C SER A 720 22.79 -31.19 -28.56
N LYS A 721 23.67 -31.37 -29.57
CA LYS A 721 24.79 -30.48 -29.85
C LYS A 721 24.31 -29.16 -30.44
N GLU A 722 23.43 -29.20 -31.43
CA GLU A 722 22.83 -27.99 -32.01
C GLU A 722 22.04 -27.20 -30.97
N TYR A 723 21.34 -27.90 -30.07
CA TYR A 723 20.64 -27.27 -28.96
C TYR A 723 21.61 -26.56 -28.01
N ALA A 724 22.70 -27.22 -27.62
CA ALA A 724 23.73 -26.62 -26.76
C ALA A 724 24.35 -25.37 -27.39
N GLU A 725 24.71 -25.41 -28.68
CA GLU A 725 25.24 -24.26 -29.41
C GLU A 725 24.26 -23.07 -29.44
N LYS A 726 22.97 -23.32 -29.68
CA LYS A 726 21.93 -22.29 -29.61
C LYS A 726 21.73 -21.76 -28.20
N LEU A 727 21.75 -22.63 -27.19
CA LEU A 727 21.61 -22.22 -25.79
C LEU A 727 22.76 -21.32 -25.34
N LEU A 728 23.99 -21.60 -25.78
CA LEU A 728 25.15 -20.73 -25.51
C LEU A 728 24.95 -19.34 -26.12
N GLN A 729 24.43 -19.25 -27.34
CA GLN A 729 24.09 -17.97 -27.98
C GLN A 729 23.02 -17.21 -27.17
N VAL A 730 22.00 -17.90 -26.66
CA VAL A 730 21.00 -17.28 -25.78
C VAL A 730 21.65 -16.73 -24.51
N TYR A 731 22.58 -17.46 -23.90
CA TYR A 731 23.32 -16.95 -22.73
C TYR A 731 24.16 -15.72 -23.07
N ASP A 732 24.98 -15.78 -24.12
CA ASP A 732 25.78 -14.63 -24.57
C ASP A 732 24.94 -13.37 -24.84
N GLU A 733 23.69 -13.57 -25.28
CA GLU A 733 22.73 -12.52 -25.57
C GLU A 733 22.08 -11.84 -24.36
N VAL A 734 22.13 -12.46 -23.18
CA VAL A 734 21.52 -11.94 -21.93
C VAL A 734 22.55 -11.60 -20.85
N VAL A 735 23.81 -11.96 -21.04
CA VAL A 735 24.90 -11.67 -20.08
C VAL A 735 25.10 -10.15 -19.90
N PRO A 736 25.29 -9.68 -18.65
CA PRO A 736 25.69 -8.30 -18.33
C PRO A 736 26.93 -7.81 -19.08
N ILE A 737 26.92 -6.55 -19.55
CA ILE A 737 28.07 -5.94 -20.26
C ILE A 737 29.06 -5.32 -19.27
N ASN A 738 28.56 -4.60 -18.26
CA ASN A 738 29.35 -3.97 -17.22
C ASN A 738 29.34 -4.84 -15.95
N MET A 739 30.52 -4.96 -15.32
CA MET A 739 30.66 -5.59 -14.01
C MET A 739 30.06 -4.69 -12.93
N LEU A 740 29.10 -5.22 -12.17
CA LEU A 740 28.54 -4.58 -10.99
C LEU A 740 29.56 -4.57 -9.82
N GLY A 741 29.45 -3.60 -8.93
CA GLY A 741 30.26 -3.54 -7.71
C GLY A 741 29.94 -4.68 -6.73
N ASN A 742 30.88 -4.96 -5.83
CA ASN A 742 30.65 -5.88 -4.72
C ASN A 742 30.05 -5.14 -3.51
N SER A 743 29.06 -5.73 -2.86
CA SER A 743 28.32 -5.16 -1.73
C SER A 743 27.62 -6.26 -0.95
N GLY A 744 27.20 -5.98 0.29
CA GLY A 744 26.35 -6.87 1.09
C GLY A 744 24.87 -6.79 0.72
N LEU A 745 24.53 -6.36 -0.50
CA LEU A 745 23.15 -6.19 -0.96
C LEU A 745 22.40 -7.52 -0.92
N ARG A 746 21.22 -7.50 -0.31
CA ARG A 746 20.31 -8.63 -0.20
C ARG A 746 18.92 -8.18 -0.60
N TRP A 747 18.31 -8.92 -1.51
CA TRP A 747 16.97 -8.66 -1.98
C TRP A 747 15.98 -9.65 -1.41
N ASP A 748 14.86 -9.11 -0.94
CA ASP A 748 13.59 -9.80 -0.81
C ASP A 748 12.54 -8.97 -1.57
N ILE A 749 11.40 -9.56 -1.86
CA ILE A 749 10.35 -8.93 -2.67
C ILE A 749 9.83 -7.64 -2.00
N GLY A 750 9.81 -7.58 -0.66
CA GLY A 750 9.43 -6.40 0.12
C GLY A 750 10.42 -5.25 -0.04
N ARG A 751 11.73 -5.54 -0.16
CA ARG A 751 12.78 -4.55 -0.51
C ARG A 751 12.77 -4.15 -1.98
N LEU A 752 12.27 -5.02 -2.87
CA LEU A 752 11.86 -4.62 -4.23
C LEU A 752 10.52 -3.88 -4.25
N HIS A 753 9.98 -3.64 -3.06
CA HIS A 753 8.77 -2.90 -2.81
C HIS A 753 7.53 -3.45 -3.51
N TYR A 754 7.51 -4.77 -3.62
CA TYR A 754 6.36 -5.50 -4.05
C TYR A 754 5.96 -6.33 -2.84
N ILE A 755 4.76 -6.10 -2.30
CA ILE A 755 4.28 -6.83 -1.11
C ILE A 755 3.23 -7.84 -1.57
N PRO A 756 3.61 -8.94 -2.24
CA PRO A 756 2.72 -10.06 -2.43
C PRO A 756 2.46 -10.74 -1.07
N HIS A 757 1.26 -11.30 -0.92
CA HIS A 757 0.99 -12.23 0.18
C HIS A 757 1.84 -13.49 0.01
N ALA A 758 2.31 -14.09 1.10
CA ALA A 758 3.15 -15.31 1.08
C ALA A 758 2.53 -16.40 0.20
N SER A 759 1.21 -16.54 0.25
CA SER A 759 0.43 -17.36 -0.68
C SER A 759 -0.60 -16.56 -1.46
N TRP A 760 -0.87 -16.99 -2.69
CA TRP A 760 -1.96 -16.47 -3.52
C TRP A 760 -3.35 -16.94 -3.05
N LYS A 761 -3.40 -17.93 -2.14
CA LYS A 761 -4.64 -18.56 -1.65
C LYS A 761 -5.40 -17.76 -0.60
N GLU A 762 -4.77 -16.76 0.03
CA GLU A 762 -5.29 -16.05 1.21
C GLU A 762 -5.75 -14.60 0.93
N GLN A 763 -6.00 -14.23 -0.33
CA GLN A 763 -6.31 -12.84 -0.66
C GLN A 763 -7.80 -12.50 -0.64
N ALA A 764 -8.14 -11.47 0.14
CA ALA A 764 -9.33 -10.65 -0.07
C ALA A 764 -8.99 -9.50 -1.06
N PRO A 765 -9.89 -9.12 -1.98
CA PRO A 765 -9.63 -8.06 -2.96
C PRO A 765 -9.46 -6.68 -2.30
N PRO A 766 -8.67 -5.75 -2.91
CA PRO A 766 -8.48 -4.40 -2.38
C PRO A 766 -9.81 -3.61 -2.30
N ARG A 767 -9.97 -2.84 -1.23
CA ARG A 767 -11.16 -2.01 -0.95
C ARG A 767 -11.40 -0.94 -2.02
N HIS A 768 -12.66 -0.72 -2.38
CA HIS A 768 -13.06 0.26 -3.38
C HIS A 768 -13.08 1.68 -2.78
N ILE A 769 -12.88 2.72 -3.60
CA ILE A 769 -12.96 4.13 -3.16
C ILE A 769 -14.35 4.54 -2.62
N PHE A 770 -15.36 3.69 -2.73
CA PHE A 770 -16.69 3.97 -2.17
C PHE A 770 -16.96 3.25 -0.85
N ASP A 771 -16.00 2.45 -0.37
CA ASP A 771 -16.11 1.80 0.93
C ASP A 771 -16.07 2.86 2.04
N ALA A 772 -16.88 2.64 3.08
CA ALA A 772 -16.99 3.57 4.20
C ALA A 772 -15.62 3.77 4.89
N PRO A 773 -15.33 4.98 5.40
CA PRO A 773 -14.10 5.24 6.15
C PRO A 773 -13.98 4.28 7.33
N THR A 774 -12.75 3.85 7.63
CA THR A 774 -12.47 3.14 8.88
C THR A 774 -12.71 4.07 10.05
N SER A 775 -13.61 3.68 10.96
CA SER A 775 -13.84 4.40 12.21
C SER A 775 -12.59 4.34 13.10
N SER A 776 -12.10 5.50 13.56
CA SER A 776 -11.05 5.57 14.58
C SER A 776 -11.60 5.14 15.95
N SER A 777 -10.82 4.40 16.73
CA SER A 777 -11.11 4.12 18.15
C SER A 777 -10.57 5.21 19.08
N LEU A 778 -9.76 6.14 18.56
CA LEU A 778 -9.08 7.21 19.29
C LEU A 778 -9.61 8.58 18.90
N TYR A 779 -9.83 9.44 19.89
CA TYR A 779 -10.31 10.82 19.74
C TYR A 779 -9.52 11.79 20.64
N ILE A 780 -9.41 13.05 20.24
CA ILE A 780 -8.81 14.14 21.05
C ILE A 780 -9.85 15.07 21.68
N GLU A 781 -11.10 14.90 21.26
CA GLU A 781 -12.30 15.54 21.82
C GLU A 781 -13.27 14.41 22.16
N LEU A 782 -14.11 14.62 23.17
CA LEU A 782 -15.08 13.60 23.55
C LEU A 782 -16.12 13.47 22.43
N PRO A 783 -16.31 12.28 21.83
CA PRO A 783 -17.18 12.12 20.66
C PRO A 783 -18.68 12.11 21.01
N GLN A 784 -19.04 12.36 22.27
CA GLN A 784 -20.43 12.48 22.71
C GLN A 784 -20.64 13.82 23.39
N GLU A 785 -21.75 14.47 23.06
CA GLU A 785 -22.18 15.68 23.75
C GLU A 785 -22.54 15.36 25.20
N ILE A 786 -22.00 16.17 26.12
CA ILE A 786 -22.34 16.11 27.54
C ILE A 786 -23.19 17.33 27.87
N GLU A 787 -24.37 17.06 28.43
CA GLU A 787 -25.30 18.10 28.87
C GLU A 787 -25.18 18.38 30.35
N ASP A 788 -24.80 17.36 31.11
CA ASP A 788 -24.65 17.47 32.54
C ASP A 788 -23.66 16.44 33.09
N TRP A 789 -23.03 16.82 34.20
CA TRP A 789 -22.11 15.97 34.93
C TRP A 789 -22.75 15.57 36.24
N ALA A 790 -23.10 14.29 36.37
CA ALA A 790 -23.75 13.77 37.57
C ALA A 790 -22.78 13.74 38.76
N VAL A 791 -21.53 13.35 38.50
CA VAL A 791 -20.51 13.19 39.55
C VAL A 791 -19.10 13.42 39.02
N VAL A 792 -18.28 14.03 39.87
CA VAL A 792 -16.82 14.11 39.74
C VAL A 792 -16.26 13.39 40.95
N GLN A 793 -15.67 12.21 40.75
CA GLN A 793 -15.27 11.26 41.80
C GLN A 793 -16.44 10.66 42.61
N GLY A 794 -16.53 9.33 42.65
CA GLY A 794 -17.58 8.62 43.39
C GLY A 794 -18.16 7.40 42.68
N ALA A 795 -17.60 7.02 41.52
CA ALA A 795 -17.95 5.76 40.86
C ALA A 795 -17.22 4.58 41.51
N HIS A 796 -17.86 3.42 41.54
CA HIS A 796 -17.21 2.15 41.88
C HIS A 796 -16.56 1.57 40.63
N PHE A 797 -15.27 1.29 40.67
CA PHE A 797 -14.56 0.69 39.54
C PHE A 797 -13.41 -0.19 40.02
N TYR A 798 -12.94 -1.06 39.13
CA TYR A 798 -11.71 -1.82 39.29
C TYR A 798 -11.07 -2.04 37.92
N ILE A 799 -9.74 -2.01 37.87
CA ILE A 799 -8.97 -2.27 36.66
C ILE A 799 -8.28 -3.62 36.86
N ASP A 800 -8.59 -4.58 36.00
CA ASP A 800 -8.03 -5.94 36.05
C ASP A 800 -6.58 -5.94 35.55
N ASP A 801 -6.34 -5.34 34.39
CA ASP A 801 -5.01 -5.24 33.78
C ASP A 801 -4.82 -3.95 32.98
N ILE A 802 -3.56 -3.53 32.86
CA ILE A 802 -3.09 -2.51 31.90
C ILE A 802 -1.99 -3.15 31.07
N CYS A 803 -2.11 -3.11 29.75
CA CYS A 803 -1.17 -3.72 28.82
C CYS A 803 -0.89 -5.21 29.12
N TYR A 804 -1.93 -5.95 29.52
CA TYR A 804 -1.87 -7.37 29.93
C TYR A 804 -1.02 -7.66 31.18
N HIS A 805 -0.64 -6.62 31.94
CA HIS A 805 -0.01 -6.73 33.25
C HIS A 805 -1.09 -6.70 34.33
N ILE A 806 -1.20 -7.77 35.12
CA ILE A 806 -2.31 -7.95 36.08
C ILE A 806 -2.02 -7.13 37.34
N LEU A 807 -2.87 -6.14 37.59
CA LEU A 807 -2.68 -5.19 38.69
C LEU A 807 -2.93 -5.88 40.05
N ASN A 808 -2.13 -5.53 41.07
CA ASN A 808 -2.14 -6.10 42.44
C ASN A 808 -1.66 -7.56 42.57
N VAL A 809 -1.34 -8.24 41.46
CA VAL A 809 -0.75 -9.59 41.46
C VAL A 809 0.72 -9.52 41.04
N ASP A 810 0.99 -8.76 39.97
CA ASP A 810 2.33 -8.58 39.44
C ASP A 810 3.07 -7.39 40.08
N ASP A 811 4.39 -7.47 40.10
CA ASP A 811 5.26 -6.37 40.55
C ASP A 811 5.40 -5.35 39.40
N ASP A 812 4.85 -4.15 39.59
CA ASP A 812 4.85 -3.07 38.58
C ASP A 812 6.27 -2.70 38.09
N SER A 813 7.32 -2.97 38.87
CA SER A 813 8.70 -2.78 38.44
C SER A 813 9.16 -3.76 37.35
N LYS A 814 8.41 -4.84 37.12
CA LYS A 814 8.68 -5.89 36.12
C LYS A 814 7.80 -5.77 34.86
N PHE A 815 7.06 -4.68 34.72
CA PHE A 815 6.23 -4.42 33.55
C PHE A 815 7.06 -4.56 32.25
N LYS A 816 6.53 -5.31 31.28
CA LYS A 816 7.14 -5.42 29.95
C LYS A 816 6.58 -4.34 29.04
N GLU A 817 7.46 -3.65 28.32
CA GLU A 817 7.05 -2.64 27.35
C GLU A 817 6.02 -3.22 26.36
N ALA A 818 4.98 -2.44 26.07
CA ALA A 818 3.90 -2.85 25.18
C ALA A 818 3.81 -1.90 23.98
N ASP A 819 3.69 -2.48 22.78
CA ASP A 819 3.54 -1.72 21.52
C ASP A 819 2.14 -1.10 21.38
N GLU A 820 1.19 -1.49 22.22
CA GLU A 820 -0.19 -1.00 22.20
C GLU A 820 -0.70 -0.82 23.63
N PHE A 821 -1.50 0.22 23.85
CA PHE A 821 -2.20 0.42 25.12
C PHE A 821 -3.40 -0.52 25.18
N HIS A 822 -3.50 -1.28 26.28
CA HIS A 822 -4.66 -2.09 26.61
C HIS A 822 -5.10 -1.76 28.05
N ILE A 823 -6.41 -1.75 28.30
CA ILE A 823 -6.96 -1.66 29.64
C ILE A 823 -8.25 -2.46 29.71
N ARG A 824 -8.44 -3.21 30.80
CA ARG A 824 -9.65 -3.99 31.07
C ARG A 824 -10.08 -3.86 32.53
N GLY A 825 -11.37 -3.86 32.79
CA GLY A 825 -11.90 -3.73 34.15
C GLY A 825 -13.43 -3.70 34.20
N TRP A 826 -13.98 -3.15 35.28
CA TRP A 826 -15.41 -2.87 35.42
C TRP A 826 -15.67 -1.49 36.04
N PHE A 827 -16.83 -0.90 35.73
CA PHE A 827 -17.23 0.44 36.16
C PHE A 827 -18.74 0.50 36.44
N ILE A 828 -19.11 1.04 37.61
CA ILE A 828 -20.48 1.21 38.09
C ILE A 828 -20.62 2.58 38.76
N TYR A 829 -21.69 3.30 38.42
CA TYR A 829 -22.13 4.46 39.19
C TYR A 829 -23.55 4.19 39.74
N PRO A 830 -23.79 4.24 41.06
CA PRO A 830 -25.04 3.78 41.68
C PRO A 830 -26.33 4.42 41.15
N ASP A 831 -26.26 5.68 40.72
CA ASP A 831 -27.42 6.44 40.24
C ASP A 831 -27.69 6.26 38.73
N MET A 832 -26.87 5.46 38.03
CA MET A 832 -27.03 5.15 36.60
C MET A 832 -27.33 3.66 36.38
N SER A 833 -28.58 3.34 36.04
CA SER A 833 -29.03 1.95 35.83
C SER A 833 -28.63 1.33 34.49
N ASN A 834 -28.23 2.15 33.50
CA ASN A 834 -27.82 1.71 32.17
C ASN A 834 -26.29 1.77 32.04
N ALA A 835 -25.71 0.81 31.32
CA ALA A 835 -24.27 0.81 31.05
C ALA A 835 -23.85 2.08 30.30
N GLY A 836 -24.47 2.42 29.17
CA GLY A 836 -24.00 3.55 28.35
C GLY A 836 -22.64 3.31 27.72
N ASN A 837 -22.04 4.38 27.21
CA ASN A 837 -20.74 4.35 26.54
C ASN A 837 -19.64 4.73 27.53
N LEU A 838 -18.67 3.82 27.71
CA LEU A 838 -17.51 4.08 28.55
C LEU A 838 -16.32 4.48 27.68
N TYR A 839 -15.59 5.47 28.15
CA TYR A 839 -14.34 5.95 27.56
C TYR A 839 -13.24 5.89 28.60
N THR A 840 -12.10 5.34 28.21
CA THR A 840 -10.84 5.59 28.93
C THR A 840 -10.28 6.90 28.42
N VAL A 841 -9.97 7.82 29.34
CA VAL A 841 -9.34 9.09 29.01
C VAL A 841 -7.90 9.10 29.52
N LEU A 842 -6.95 9.42 28.65
CA LEU A 842 -5.55 9.64 28.99
C LEU A 842 -5.29 11.14 29.04
N ILE A 843 -4.91 11.65 30.21
CA ILE A 843 -4.73 13.08 30.48
C ILE A 843 -3.25 13.36 30.61
N HIS A 844 -2.66 14.09 29.66
CA HIS A 844 -1.24 14.36 29.66
C HIS A 844 -0.86 15.27 30.85
N GLN A 845 0.19 14.94 31.59
CA GLN A 845 0.57 15.66 32.80
C GLN A 845 1.03 17.11 32.53
N ASP A 846 1.88 17.30 31.53
CA ASP A 846 2.57 18.59 31.28
C ASP A 846 1.98 19.44 30.13
N SER A 847 0.87 19.01 29.52
CA SER A 847 0.29 19.68 28.35
C SER A 847 -1.23 19.52 28.35
N ASP A 848 -1.94 20.34 27.58
CA ASP A 848 -3.41 20.28 27.43
C ASP A 848 -3.92 19.09 26.61
N LEU A 849 -3.07 18.14 26.25
CA LEU A 849 -3.45 16.97 25.48
C LEU A 849 -4.33 16.02 26.31
N THR A 850 -5.40 15.55 25.70
CA THR A 850 -6.31 14.56 26.27
C THR A 850 -6.71 13.58 25.16
N ILE A 851 -6.67 12.28 25.46
CA ILE A 851 -6.96 11.22 24.50
C ILE A 851 -8.14 10.41 25.02
N PHE A 852 -9.21 10.30 24.24
CA PHE A 852 -10.38 9.51 24.56
C PHE A 852 -10.37 8.24 23.74
N LEU A 853 -10.51 7.11 24.43
CA LEU A 853 -10.53 5.78 23.85
C LEU A 853 -11.87 5.13 24.16
N LYS A 854 -12.64 4.80 23.12
CA LYS A 854 -13.93 4.13 23.31
C LYS A 854 -13.70 2.69 23.76
N CYS A 855 -14.31 2.30 24.88
CA CYS A 855 -14.22 0.93 25.39
C CYS A 855 -15.36 0.07 24.85
N ASP A 856 -15.05 -1.20 24.59
CA ASP A 856 -16.05 -2.24 24.38
C ASP A 856 -16.62 -2.65 25.75
N ARG A 857 -17.95 -2.75 25.83
CA ARG A 857 -18.65 -3.12 27.07
C ARG A 857 -18.78 -4.64 27.18
N GLU A 858 -18.34 -5.19 28.30
CA GLU A 858 -18.37 -6.64 28.60
C GLU A 858 -19.42 -6.95 29.68
N SER A 859 -19.96 -8.17 29.67
CA SER A 859 -20.85 -8.65 30.74
C SER A 859 -20.02 -9.38 31.79
N ARG A 860 -20.21 -9.00 33.07
CA ARG A 860 -19.46 -9.52 34.21
C ARG A 860 -20.43 -9.92 35.32
N GLU A 861 -20.67 -11.24 35.42
CA GLU A 861 -21.63 -11.83 36.36
C GLU A 861 -21.15 -11.74 37.82
N ASP A 862 -19.83 -11.84 38.03
CA ASP A 862 -19.15 -11.70 39.32
C ASP A 862 -19.45 -10.34 39.99
N VAL A 863 -19.47 -9.28 39.19
CA VAL A 863 -19.76 -7.92 39.68
C VAL A 863 -21.26 -7.74 39.95
N ALA A 864 -22.13 -8.23 39.06
CA ALA A 864 -23.59 -8.13 39.21
C ALA A 864 -24.10 -8.81 40.49
N SER A 865 -23.41 -9.84 40.98
CA SER A 865 -23.75 -10.51 42.24
C SER A 865 -23.46 -9.68 43.49
N ASN A 866 -22.50 -8.75 43.42
CA ASN A 866 -22.04 -7.93 44.55
C ASN A 866 -22.67 -6.53 44.58
N PHE A 867 -23.20 -6.05 43.45
CA PHE A 867 -23.79 -4.72 43.31
C PHE A 867 -25.22 -4.83 42.75
N VAL A 868 -26.22 -4.69 43.63
CA VAL A 868 -27.65 -4.92 43.34
C VAL A 868 -28.20 -4.08 42.17
N ASN A 869 -27.59 -2.93 41.88
CA ASN A 869 -28.00 -2.01 40.80
C ASN A 869 -26.99 -1.96 39.63
N ALA A 870 -26.06 -2.92 39.53
CA ALA A 870 -25.08 -2.92 38.44
C ALA A 870 -25.75 -3.20 37.08
N PRO A 871 -25.41 -2.46 36.02
CA PRO A 871 -25.89 -2.78 34.68
C PRO A 871 -25.31 -4.13 34.20
N VAL A 872 -26.06 -4.83 33.33
CA VAL A 872 -25.67 -6.15 32.77
C VAL A 872 -24.28 -6.10 32.13
N ARG A 873 -23.99 -5.02 31.39
CA ARG A 873 -22.68 -4.78 30.77
C ARG A 873 -21.83 -3.79 31.59
N ASN A 874 -21.47 -4.20 32.80
CA ASN A 874 -20.67 -3.38 33.72
C ASN A 874 -19.14 -3.50 33.50
N GLY A 875 -18.69 -4.50 32.73
CA GLY A 875 -17.28 -4.65 32.35
C GLY A 875 -16.89 -3.76 31.17
N PHE A 876 -15.59 -3.58 30.97
CA PHE A 876 -15.03 -2.89 29.81
C PHE A 876 -13.65 -3.42 29.41
N SER A 877 -13.34 -3.35 28.11
CA SER A 877 -11.99 -3.51 27.58
C SER A 877 -11.75 -2.45 26.49
N CYS A 878 -10.51 -2.01 26.36
CA CYS A 878 -10.10 -1.07 25.34
C CYS A 878 -8.68 -1.38 24.88
N LYS A 879 -8.45 -1.25 23.57
CA LYS A 879 -7.14 -1.42 22.95
C LYS A 879 -6.89 -0.36 21.89
N SER A 880 -5.71 0.29 21.92
CA SER A 880 -5.31 1.26 20.91
C SER A 880 -3.80 1.35 20.77
N ALA A 881 -3.32 1.55 19.54
CA ALA A 881 -1.94 1.94 19.29
C ALA A 881 -1.77 3.44 19.55
N LEU A 882 -0.77 3.83 20.33
CA LEU A 882 -0.40 5.22 20.59
C LEU A 882 0.88 5.52 19.81
N ARG A 883 0.75 6.04 18.58
CA ARG A 883 1.86 6.21 17.64
C ARG A 883 2.23 7.67 17.43
N GLY A 884 3.53 7.96 17.43
CA GLY A 884 4.11 9.27 17.10
C GLY A 884 4.36 10.16 18.32
N LYS A 885 5.11 11.25 18.09
CA LYS A 885 5.57 12.18 19.16
C LYS A 885 4.43 12.86 19.93
N TRP A 886 3.22 12.92 19.37
CA TRP A 886 2.11 13.69 19.96
C TRP A 886 1.52 12.98 21.17
N CYS A 887 1.65 11.66 21.26
CA CYS A 887 1.17 10.86 22.38
C CYS A 887 2.30 10.41 23.31
N GLU A 888 3.49 11.03 23.22
CA GLU A 888 4.58 10.78 24.17
C GLU A 888 4.36 11.55 25.47
N GLY A 889 4.93 11.04 26.56
CA GLY A 889 4.86 11.67 27.86
C GLY A 889 4.16 10.82 28.92
N ARG A 890 3.81 11.45 30.04
CA ARG A 890 3.17 10.81 31.18
C ARG A 890 1.68 11.16 31.19
N PHE A 891 0.83 10.14 31.30
CA PHE A 891 -0.61 10.27 31.23
C PHE A 891 -1.28 9.69 32.47
N ARG A 892 -2.15 10.48 33.10
CA ARG A 892 -3.11 9.99 34.09
C ARG A 892 -4.28 9.31 33.40
N ILE A 893 -4.76 8.21 33.97
CA ILE A 893 -5.91 7.47 33.44
C ILE A 893 -7.18 7.91 34.16
N GLY A 894 -8.19 8.32 33.40
CA GLY A 894 -9.55 8.51 33.86
C GLY A 894 -10.55 7.62 33.13
N LEU A 895 -11.74 7.48 33.70
CA LEU A 895 -12.88 6.79 33.12
C LEU A 895 -14.06 7.76 33.04
N ILE A 896 -14.69 7.81 31.87
CA ILE A 896 -15.89 8.61 31.62
C ILE A 896 -16.98 7.69 31.14
N ASN A 897 -18.09 7.63 31.87
CA ASN A 897 -19.28 6.90 31.43
C ASN A 897 -20.38 7.89 31.03
N VAL A 898 -20.91 7.75 29.82
CA VAL A 898 -21.96 8.62 29.29
C VAL A 898 -23.23 7.81 29.02
N VAL A 899 -24.34 8.23 29.63
CA VAL A 899 -25.68 7.67 29.39
C VAL A 899 -26.64 8.82 29.11
N ASN A 900 -27.23 8.85 27.91
CA ASN A 900 -28.26 9.82 27.52
C ASN A 900 -27.88 11.30 27.83
N GLY A 901 -26.65 11.68 27.51
CA GLY A 901 -26.12 13.05 27.71
C GLY A 901 -25.66 13.37 29.13
N ILE A 902 -25.81 12.46 30.08
CA ILE A 902 -25.32 12.61 31.46
C ILE A 902 -24.01 11.84 31.60
N ALA A 903 -22.97 12.49 32.08
CA ALA A 903 -21.64 11.91 32.24
C ALA A 903 -21.23 11.78 33.72
N ALA A 904 -20.49 10.71 34.02
CA ALA A 904 -19.80 10.49 35.29
C ALA A 904 -18.30 10.39 35.02
N PHE A 905 -17.48 11.17 35.74
CA PHE A 905 -16.02 11.14 35.64
C PHE A 905 -15.37 10.57 36.90
N GLN A 906 -14.41 9.67 36.69
CA GLN A 906 -13.60 9.07 37.72
C GLN A 906 -12.13 9.05 37.29
N LEU A 907 -11.27 9.80 37.98
CA LEU A 907 -9.81 9.67 37.83
C LEU A 907 -9.36 8.40 38.56
N ALA A 908 -8.60 7.54 37.88
CA ALA A 908 -8.03 6.35 38.47
C ALA A 908 -6.70 6.66 39.18
N GLY A 909 -6.26 5.79 40.09
CA GLY A 909 -4.95 5.90 40.75
C GLY A 909 -3.79 5.35 39.91
N TYR A 910 -3.94 5.28 38.59
CA TYR A 910 -2.94 4.71 37.69
C TYR A 910 -2.55 5.68 36.59
N GLU A 911 -1.27 5.63 36.23
CA GLU A 911 -0.71 6.42 35.14
C GLU A 911 0.18 5.56 34.24
N ILE A 912 0.39 6.02 33.02
CA ILE A 912 1.30 5.39 32.06
C ILE A 912 2.34 6.38 31.55
N LYS A 913 3.51 5.87 31.18
CA LYS A 913 4.48 6.62 30.37
C LYS A 913 4.55 6.01 28.97
N VAL A 914 4.38 6.87 27.97
CA VAL A 914 4.52 6.54 26.56
C VAL A 914 5.82 7.15 26.04
N ASN A 915 6.63 6.34 25.36
CA ASN A 915 7.88 6.78 24.74
C ASN A 915 8.12 6.01 23.44
N ALA A 916 8.49 6.70 22.35
CA ALA A 916 8.73 6.10 21.05
C ALA A 916 7.59 5.18 20.56
N GLY A 917 6.34 5.56 20.87
CA GLY A 917 5.14 4.81 20.50
C GLY A 917 4.85 3.55 21.32
N LYS A 918 5.56 3.33 22.44
CA LYS A 918 5.35 2.20 23.36
C LYS A 918 4.93 2.68 24.74
N VAL A 919 4.09 1.89 25.41
CA VAL A 919 3.87 2.04 26.85
C VAL A 919 5.06 1.40 27.55
N VAL A 920 5.88 2.20 28.23
CA VAL A 920 7.14 1.75 28.83
C VAL A 920 7.07 1.56 30.33
N LYS A 921 6.08 2.17 30.99
CA LYS A 921 5.92 2.09 32.45
C LYS A 921 4.50 2.39 32.90
N ILE A 922 4.09 1.75 33.98
CA ILE A 922 2.86 2.02 34.73
C ILE A 922 3.26 2.59 36.11
N TYR A 923 2.49 3.55 36.62
CA TYR A 923 2.64 4.11 37.97
C TYR A 923 1.33 3.96 38.73
N ASN A 924 1.44 3.78 40.05
CA ASN A 924 0.31 3.79 40.97
C ASN A 924 0.49 5.01 41.90
N GLU A 925 -0.35 6.02 41.72
CA GLU A 925 -0.28 7.29 42.47
C GLU A 925 -1.67 7.72 42.95
N PHE A 926 -1.73 8.24 44.18
CA PHE A 926 -2.92 8.89 44.70
C PHE A 926 -2.89 10.37 44.31
N HIS A 927 -3.97 10.85 43.70
CA HIS A 927 -4.12 12.24 43.30
C HIS A 927 -4.95 13.02 44.33
N ASP A 928 -4.56 14.26 44.60
CA ASP A 928 -5.33 15.14 45.48
C ASP A 928 -6.57 15.72 44.77
N ASN A 929 -7.45 16.36 45.55
CA ASN A 929 -8.68 16.94 45.03
C ASN A 929 -8.43 18.07 44.01
N GLN A 930 -7.31 18.79 44.10
CA GLN A 930 -7.02 19.89 43.18
C GLN A 930 -6.68 19.33 41.79
N VAL A 931 -5.81 18.32 41.73
CA VAL A 931 -5.44 17.64 40.48
C VAL A 931 -6.68 17.05 39.80
N ILE A 932 -7.57 16.41 40.58
CA ILE A 932 -8.82 15.86 40.07
C ILE A 932 -9.71 16.95 39.45
N LEU A 933 -9.85 18.09 40.11
CA LEU A 933 -10.67 19.20 39.62
C LEU A 933 -10.03 19.86 38.38
N ASP A 934 -8.71 20.02 38.36
CA ASP A 934 -7.98 20.56 37.21
C ASP A 934 -8.12 19.66 35.98
N ASP A 935 -7.95 18.34 36.16
CA ASP A 935 -8.13 17.34 35.10
C ASP A 935 -9.59 17.28 34.62
N PHE A 936 -10.55 17.39 35.54
CA PHE A 936 -11.96 17.49 35.19
C PHE A 936 -12.25 18.72 34.33
N LEU A 937 -11.77 19.90 34.74
CA LEU A 937 -11.93 21.14 33.96
C LEU A 937 -11.32 20.99 32.57
N ARG A 938 -10.13 20.39 32.46
CA ARG A 938 -9.51 20.10 31.16
C ARG A 938 -10.39 19.22 30.28
N ILE A 939 -11.02 18.18 30.82
CA ILE A 939 -11.94 17.31 30.09
C ILE A 939 -13.18 18.07 29.62
N THR A 940 -13.77 18.91 30.48
CA THR A 940 -14.97 19.67 30.13
C THR A 940 -14.75 20.66 28.98
N GLU A 941 -13.50 21.04 28.73
CA GLU A 941 -13.10 21.90 27.62
C GLU A 941 -12.83 21.14 26.30
N LYS A 942 -12.87 19.79 26.31
CA LYS A 942 -12.64 18.94 25.12
C LYS A 942 -13.95 18.50 24.45
N ASP A 943 -14.86 19.44 24.25
CA ASP A 943 -16.20 19.24 23.71
C ASP A 943 -16.35 19.71 22.25
N GLY A 944 -15.24 20.05 21.59
CA GLY A 944 -15.24 20.52 20.20
C GLY A 944 -15.61 21.98 20.02
N ILE A 945 -15.89 22.73 21.10
CA ILE A 945 -16.31 24.13 20.99
C ILE A 945 -15.10 25.08 21.06
N MET A 946 -14.94 25.92 20.04
CA MET A 946 -13.92 26.97 20.03
C MET A 946 -14.37 28.17 20.87
N ARG A 947 -13.76 28.34 22.06
CA ARG A 947 -14.05 29.43 23.00
C ARG A 947 -13.14 30.66 22.77
N GLY A 948 -13.58 31.81 23.28
CA GLY A 948 -12.81 33.06 23.31
C GLY A 948 -12.81 33.86 22.01
N ILE A 949 -13.62 33.45 21.03
CA ILE A 949 -13.76 34.09 19.72
C ILE A 949 -15.24 34.30 19.37
N LYS A 950 -15.51 35.12 18.37
CA LYS A 950 -16.87 35.30 17.84
C LYS A 950 -17.30 34.07 17.03
N LEU A 951 -18.48 33.55 17.29
CA LEU A 951 -19.12 32.48 16.53
C LEU A 951 -20.29 33.04 15.73
N SER A 952 -20.54 32.48 14.55
CA SER A 952 -21.69 32.85 13.71
C SER A 952 -22.98 32.13 14.10
N ASP A 953 -22.84 30.98 14.75
CA ASP A 953 -23.92 30.07 15.16
C ASP A 953 -23.49 29.29 16.41
N ILE A 954 -24.42 28.58 17.06
CA ILE A 954 -24.18 27.79 18.27
C ILE A 954 -24.25 26.27 18.05
N SER A 955 -24.93 25.79 17.01
CA SER A 955 -25.04 24.36 16.66
C SER A 955 -25.37 24.14 15.18
N GLU A 956 -25.01 22.98 14.64
CA GLU A 956 -25.45 22.53 13.30
C GLU A 956 -26.78 21.76 13.35
N ASN A 957 -27.20 21.32 14.53
CA ASN A 957 -28.44 20.59 14.74
C ASN A 957 -29.67 21.51 14.74
N ARG A 958 -30.83 20.96 14.42
CA ARG A 958 -32.11 21.67 14.52
C ARG A 958 -32.42 21.95 16.00
N LEU A 959 -32.45 23.23 16.37
CA LEU A 959 -32.77 23.67 17.71
C LEU A 959 -34.24 24.06 17.87
N PHE A 960 -34.80 23.78 19.03
CA PHE A 960 -36.17 24.05 19.43
C PHE A 960 -36.18 24.99 20.63
N HIS A 961 -36.95 26.08 20.52
CA HIS A 961 -37.16 26.97 21.66
C HIS A 961 -38.06 26.30 22.70
N LYS A 962 -37.59 26.23 23.94
CA LYS A 962 -38.36 25.68 25.05
C LYS A 962 -39.36 26.71 25.55
N ASN A 963 -40.65 26.45 25.33
CA ASN A 963 -41.74 27.39 25.69
C ASN A 963 -42.04 27.43 27.21
N LEU A 964 -41.53 26.48 27.99
CA LEU A 964 -41.74 26.35 29.43
C LEU A 964 -40.38 26.21 30.14
N GLY A 965 -40.01 27.19 30.96
CA GLY A 965 -38.74 27.23 31.71
C GLY A 965 -38.38 28.65 32.14
N LYS A 966 -37.62 28.81 33.22
CA LYS A 966 -37.10 30.11 33.65
C LYS A 966 -35.60 29.98 33.90
N LEU A 967 -34.80 30.62 33.04
CA LEU A 967 -33.35 30.69 33.19
C LEU A 967 -33.02 31.69 34.30
N GLU A 968 -32.46 31.19 35.40
CA GLU A 968 -31.93 32.03 36.48
C GLU A 968 -30.47 32.31 36.21
N TYR A 969 -30.04 33.55 36.43
CA TYR A 969 -28.67 33.95 36.17
C TYR A 969 -28.21 35.10 37.06
N TYR A 970 -26.89 35.26 37.14
CA TYR A 970 -26.23 36.43 37.71
C TYR A 970 -24.92 36.69 36.97
N ILE A 971 -24.71 37.92 36.50
CA ILE A 971 -23.43 38.36 35.93
C ILE A 971 -22.58 38.90 37.07
N GLN A 972 -21.44 38.24 37.33
CA GLN A 972 -20.53 38.61 38.42
C GLN A 972 -19.49 39.63 37.97
N ASN A 973 -18.92 39.45 36.77
CA ASN A 973 -17.91 40.35 36.24
C ASN A 973 -18.15 40.58 34.75
N LEU A 974 -18.06 41.85 34.34
CA LEU A 974 -18.00 42.28 32.95
C LEU A 974 -16.96 43.40 32.86
N SER A 975 -15.80 43.11 32.27
CA SER A 975 -14.69 44.07 32.22
C SER A 975 -13.96 44.03 30.88
N THR A 976 -13.40 45.15 30.48
CA THR A 976 -12.45 45.25 29.36
C THR A 976 -11.03 45.42 29.89
N ASP A 977 -10.02 44.90 29.19
CA ASP A 977 -8.64 45.22 29.54
C ASP A 977 -8.37 46.71 29.22
N VAL A 978 -8.25 47.53 30.25
CA VAL A 978 -7.85 48.95 30.16
C VAL A 978 -6.34 49.00 30.35
N ASN A 979 -5.61 49.54 29.37
CA ASN A 979 -4.19 49.85 29.55
C ASN A 979 -4.08 51.13 30.39
N PRO A 980 -3.54 51.11 31.63
CA PRO A 980 -3.64 52.24 32.55
C PRO A 980 -2.93 53.53 32.07
N GLU A 981 -2.00 53.41 31.11
CA GLU A 981 -1.19 54.54 30.63
C GLU A 981 -1.73 55.22 29.36
N ASN A 982 -2.78 54.68 28.73
CA ASN A 982 -3.42 55.29 27.56
C ASN A 982 -4.91 54.95 27.53
N GLU A 983 -5.80 55.95 27.62
CA GLU A 983 -7.26 55.85 27.46
C GLU A 983 -7.67 55.36 26.05
N LYS A 984 -7.31 54.14 25.67
CA LYS A 984 -7.79 53.46 24.46
C LYS A 984 -8.59 52.23 24.84
N ALA A 985 -9.78 52.16 24.25
CA ALA A 985 -10.70 51.02 24.25
C ALA A 985 -9.98 49.68 24.06
N GLY A 986 -10.25 48.72 24.95
CA GLY A 986 -9.70 47.36 24.90
C GLY A 986 -10.38 46.48 23.85
N ASN A 987 -9.62 45.54 23.29
CA ASN A 987 -10.11 44.51 22.34
C ASN A 987 -10.60 43.23 23.03
N LEU A 988 -10.31 43.09 24.34
CA LEU A 988 -10.63 41.93 25.15
C LEU A 988 -11.81 42.24 26.07
N LEU A 989 -12.80 41.35 26.08
CA LEU A 989 -13.99 41.41 26.91
C LEU A 989 -14.08 40.18 27.80
N LYS A 990 -14.03 40.36 29.13
CA LYS A 990 -14.13 39.28 30.12
C LYS A 990 -15.51 39.27 30.75
N ILE A 991 -16.17 38.11 30.75
CA ILE A 991 -17.53 37.93 31.26
C ILE A 991 -17.58 36.68 32.14
N SER A 992 -18.13 36.80 33.34
CA SER A 992 -18.31 35.65 34.25
C SER A 992 -19.58 35.76 35.06
N GLY A 993 -20.11 34.61 35.47
CA GLY A 993 -21.36 34.53 36.20
C GLY A 993 -21.77 33.11 36.54
N TRP A 994 -23.05 32.93 36.85
CA TRP A 994 -23.70 31.63 36.93
C TRP A 994 -25.06 31.69 36.26
N ALA A 995 -25.49 30.56 35.67
CA ALA A 995 -26.79 30.43 35.01
C ALA A 995 -27.25 28.96 34.97
N PHE A 996 -28.55 28.73 35.21
CA PHE A 996 -29.20 27.42 35.13
C PHE A 996 -30.73 27.53 34.97
N ASP A 997 -31.38 26.49 34.42
CA ASP A 997 -32.84 26.40 34.27
C ASP A 997 -33.45 25.70 35.50
N ARG A 998 -34.39 26.35 36.20
CA ARG A 998 -35.04 25.77 37.41
C ARG A 998 -35.88 24.51 37.14
N THR A 999 -36.23 24.25 35.88
CA THR A 999 -37.12 23.14 35.52
C THR A 999 -36.39 21.84 35.22
N THR A 1000 -35.06 21.85 35.22
CA THR A 1000 -34.23 20.70 34.87
C THR A 1000 -33.00 20.64 35.79
N SER A 1001 -32.52 19.44 36.06
CA SER A 1001 -31.27 19.23 36.80
C SER A 1001 -30.03 19.39 35.92
N LYS A 1002 -30.19 19.60 34.60
CA LYS A 1002 -29.09 19.63 33.63
C LYS A 1002 -28.45 21.01 33.51
N ALA A 1003 -27.12 21.06 33.58
CA ALA A 1003 -26.37 22.31 33.47
C ALA A 1003 -26.52 22.98 32.10
N GLY A 1004 -26.44 22.19 31.03
CA GLY A 1004 -26.39 22.68 29.66
C GLY A 1004 -25.13 23.49 29.34
N GLN A 1005 -25.04 23.91 28.09
CA GLN A 1005 -23.99 24.78 27.59
C GLN A 1005 -24.50 26.23 27.50
N ILE A 1006 -23.76 27.16 28.11
CA ILE A 1006 -24.10 28.58 28.09
C ILE A 1006 -23.39 29.28 26.93
N TYR A 1007 -24.18 30.01 26.14
CA TYR A 1007 -23.71 30.93 25.11
C TYR A 1007 -24.16 32.35 25.43
N LEU A 1008 -23.33 33.33 25.07
CA LEU A 1008 -23.70 34.73 25.05
C LEU A 1008 -24.02 35.13 23.61
N ALA A 1009 -25.20 35.66 23.36
CA ALA A 1009 -25.57 36.22 22.07
C ALA A 1009 -25.53 37.75 22.12
N PHE A 1010 -24.86 38.36 21.15
CA PHE A 1010 -24.79 39.80 20.99
C PHE A 1010 -25.62 40.18 19.77
N VAL A 1011 -26.71 40.91 19.96
CA VAL A 1011 -27.64 41.26 18.88
C VAL A 1011 -27.64 42.76 18.64
N ASN A 1012 -27.40 43.18 17.40
CA ASN A 1012 -27.40 44.59 17.03
C ASN A 1012 -28.82 45.18 17.06
N GLU A 1013 -28.94 46.47 17.42
CA GLU A 1013 -30.23 47.20 17.46
C GLU A 1013 -31.02 47.19 16.13
N SER A 1014 -30.33 47.07 14.99
CA SER A 1014 -31.00 47.00 13.67
C SER A 1014 -31.56 45.62 13.31
N PHE A 1015 -31.36 44.60 14.16
CA PHE A 1015 -31.73 43.20 13.91
C PHE A 1015 -31.19 42.63 12.59
N LYS A 1016 -30.05 43.15 12.11
CA LYS A 1016 -29.39 42.64 10.90
C LYS A 1016 -28.32 41.62 11.21
N ASN A 1017 -27.59 41.83 12.30
CA ASN A 1017 -26.39 41.07 12.62
C ASN A 1017 -26.41 40.63 14.09
N CYS A 1018 -25.92 39.43 14.34
CA CYS A 1018 -25.60 38.92 15.68
C CYS A 1018 -24.34 38.06 15.63
N PHE A 1019 -23.75 37.83 16.78
CA PHE A 1019 -22.72 36.81 16.96
C PHE A 1019 -22.89 36.14 18.33
N PHE A 1020 -22.33 34.94 18.45
CA PHE A 1020 -22.40 34.12 19.65
C PHE A 1020 -21.02 33.93 20.24
N VAL A 1021 -20.97 33.63 21.53
CA VAL A 1021 -19.74 33.33 22.26
C VAL A 1021 -20.03 32.18 23.19
N ALA A 1022 -19.32 31.07 23.00
CA ALA A 1022 -19.37 29.95 23.93
C ALA A 1022 -18.60 30.27 25.21
N THR A 1023 -19.09 29.77 26.34
CA THR A 1023 -18.48 29.98 27.66
C THR A 1023 -17.94 28.68 28.23
N SER A 1024 -16.93 28.77 29.09
CA SER A 1024 -16.46 27.66 29.91
C SER A 1024 -17.43 27.44 31.07
N ARG A 1025 -17.78 26.19 31.38
CA ARG A 1025 -18.64 25.83 32.51
C ARG A 1025 -17.78 25.28 33.66
N PHE A 1026 -18.11 25.63 34.90
CA PHE A 1026 -17.37 25.16 36.07
C PHE A 1026 -18.26 24.97 37.30
N ILE A 1027 -17.77 24.20 38.28
CA ILE A 1027 -18.47 23.92 39.52
C ILE A 1027 -18.51 25.17 40.40
N ARG A 1028 -19.69 25.55 40.86
CA ARG A 1028 -19.87 26.63 41.84
C ARG A 1028 -20.71 26.15 43.00
N HIS A 1029 -20.08 25.94 44.15
CA HIS A 1029 -20.73 25.38 45.34
C HIS A 1029 -21.66 26.37 46.06
N GLU A 1030 -21.40 27.68 45.96
CA GLU A 1030 -22.17 28.72 46.65
C GLU A 1030 -23.65 28.72 46.24
N THR A 1031 -23.94 28.46 44.96
CA THR A 1031 -25.31 28.47 44.41
C THR A 1031 -26.17 27.31 44.90
N ILE A 1032 -25.54 26.16 45.20
CA ILE A 1032 -26.20 24.96 45.74
C ILE A 1032 -26.77 25.23 47.14
N SER A 1033 -26.16 26.13 47.90
CA SER A 1033 -26.66 26.50 49.24
C SER A 1033 -27.92 27.37 49.22
N VAL A 1034 -28.21 28.02 48.08
CA VAL A 1034 -29.28 29.01 47.92
C VAL A 1034 -30.49 28.45 47.16
N PHE A 1035 -30.26 27.60 46.17
CA PHE A 1035 -31.31 27.05 45.31
C PHE A 1035 -31.36 25.51 45.42
N GLN A 1036 -32.56 24.94 45.37
CA GLN A 1036 -32.74 23.48 45.30
C GLN A 1036 -32.59 23.00 43.85
N ASN A 1037 -32.03 21.80 43.64
CA ASN A 1037 -31.85 21.16 42.32
C ASN A 1037 -30.94 21.93 41.34
N VAL A 1038 -29.88 22.57 41.82
CA VAL A 1038 -28.89 23.27 40.97
C VAL A 1038 -27.98 22.24 40.29
N PRO A 1039 -27.75 22.34 38.97
CA PRO A 1039 -26.77 21.52 38.27
C PRO A 1039 -25.35 21.72 38.81
N LEU A 1040 -24.50 20.70 38.71
CA LEU A 1040 -23.13 20.73 39.23
C LEU A 1040 -22.30 21.85 38.59
N ASN A 1041 -22.31 21.93 37.26
CA ASN A 1041 -21.57 22.93 36.48
C ASN A 1041 -22.40 24.18 36.17
N ASN A 1042 -22.89 24.88 37.21
CA ASN A 1042 -23.76 26.05 37.03
C ASN A 1042 -23.01 27.39 36.79
N GLY A 1043 -21.69 27.45 37.03
CA GLY A 1043 -20.86 28.63 36.76
C GLY A 1043 -20.54 28.78 35.27
N PHE A 1044 -20.25 30.01 34.82
CA PHE A 1044 -19.67 30.23 33.50
C PHE A 1044 -18.63 31.37 33.47
N TYR A 1045 -17.65 31.26 32.59
CA TYR A 1045 -16.60 32.26 32.37
C TYR A 1045 -16.19 32.32 30.90
N ILE A 1046 -15.81 33.50 30.41
CA ILE A 1046 -15.17 33.66 29.11
C ILE A 1046 -14.29 34.91 29.04
N GLN A 1047 -13.20 34.81 28.26
CA GLN A 1047 -12.41 35.95 27.78
C GLN A 1047 -12.49 35.98 26.25
N LEU A 1048 -13.17 36.98 25.71
CA LEU A 1048 -13.45 37.15 24.29
C LEU A 1048 -12.47 38.14 23.65
N ASP A 1049 -11.83 37.73 22.55
CA ASP A 1049 -11.10 38.62 21.65
C ASP A 1049 -11.99 39.07 20.48
N LEU A 1050 -12.35 40.35 20.47
CA LEU A 1050 -13.31 40.92 19.52
C LEU A 1050 -12.78 40.98 18.08
N GLN A 1051 -11.47 40.78 17.89
CA GLN A 1051 -10.84 40.75 16.58
C GLN A 1051 -10.87 39.36 15.94
N LYS A 1052 -11.20 38.30 16.71
CA LYS A 1052 -11.10 36.91 16.28
C LYS A 1052 -12.44 36.24 16.01
N GLY A 1053 -12.42 35.23 15.14
CA GLY A 1053 -13.58 34.39 14.82
C GLY A 1053 -14.40 34.92 13.66
N TYR A 1054 -15.73 34.85 13.77
CA TYR A 1054 -16.67 35.25 12.74
C TYR A 1054 -16.36 36.66 12.19
N SER A 1055 -16.27 36.78 10.86
CA SER A 1055 -15.86 38.01 10.15
C SER A 1055 -16.97 39.08 10.12
N LEU A 1056 -17.59 39.33 11.27
CA LEU A 1056 -18.54 40.41 11.48
C LEU A 1056 -17.79 41.65 12.00
N LYS A 1057 -17.92 42.76 11.27
CA LYS A 1057 -17.46 44.07 11.74
C LYS A 1057 -18.44 44.62 12.78
N LEU A 1058 -17.95 44.87 13.98
CA LEU A 1058 -18.73 45.40 15.10
C LEU A 1058 -18.71 46.93 15.07
N GLU A 1059 -19.88 47.50 14.80
CA GLU A 1059 -20.18 48.94 14.80
C GLU A 1059 -21.57 49.16 15.41
N GLY A 1060 -21.67 50.14 16.30
CA GLY A 1060 -22.92 50.49 16.99
C GLY A 1060 -23.21 49.62 18.22
N LYS A 1061 -24.46 49.72 18.71
CA LYS A 1061 -24.90 49.13 19.97
C LYS A 1061 -25.42 47.69 19.79
N PHE A 1062 -25.00 46.82 20.70
CA PHE A 1062 -25.38 45.41 20.75
C PHE A 1062 -25.91 45.04 22.13
N GLN A 1063 -27.04 44.34 22.17
CA GLN A 1063 -27.64 43.83 23.39
C GLN A 1063 -27.15 42.41 23.69
N ILE A 1064 -26.88 42.11 24.96
CA ILE A 1064 -26.44 40.78 25.41
C ILE A 1064 -27.63 39.92 25.83
N PHE A 1065 -27.65 38.67 25.37
CA PHE A 1065 -28.57 37.62 25.78
C PHE A 1065 -27.78 36.41 26.29
N LEU A 1066 -28.29 35.76 27.33
CA LEU A 1066 -27.82 34.45 27.76
C LEU A 1066 -28.68 33.38 27.10
N ILE A 1067 -28.04 32.39 26.50
CA ILE A 1067 -28.68 31.22 25.91
C ILE A 1067 -28.17 29.99 26.65
N ASN A 1068 -29.08 29.18 27.18
CA ASN A 1068 -28.75 27.86 27.71
C ASN A 1068 -29.25 26.78 26.76
N LEU A 1069 -28.34 25.95 26.27
CA LEU A 1069 -28.63 24.86 25.35
C LEU A 1069 -28.56 23.52 26.09
N ILE A 1070 -29.64 22.74 26.04
CA ILE A 1070 -29.77 21.39 26.63
C ILE A 1070 -30.43 20.50 25.59
N HIS A 1071 -29.78 19.40 25.16
CA HIS A 1071 -30.22 18.64 23.97
C HIS A 1071 -30.36 19.59 22.75
N ASN A 1072 -31.42 19.42 21.97
CA ASN A 1072 -31.83 20.32 20.91
C ASN A 1072 -32.74 21.44 21.43
N GLU A 1073 -32.89 21.64 22.74
CA GLU A 1073 -33.73 22.69 23.31
C GLU A 1073 -32.90 23.86 23.83
N PHE A 1074 -33.34 25.09 23.56
CA PHE A 1074 -32.70 26.28 24.12
C PHE A 1074 -33.68 27.18 24.88
N LEU A 1075 -33.17 27.80 25.94
CA LEU A 1075 -33.79 28.91 26.65
C LEU A 1075 -32.94 30.17 26.43
N VAL A 1076 -33.60 31.30 26.23
CA VAL A 1076 -32.94 32.60 26.08
C VAL A 1076 -33.48 33.60 27.11
N VAL A 1077 -32.60 34.42 27.67
CA VAL A 1077 -32.98 35.52 28.57
C VAL A 1077 -32.15 36.78 28.25
N PRO A 1078 -32.77 37.96 28.15
CA PRO A 1078 -32.02 39.22 28.02
C PRO A 1078 -31.21 39.48 29.28
N VAL A 1079 -29.98 39.93 29.11
CA VAL A 1079 -29.19 40.53 30.19
C VAL A 1079 -29.41 42.03 30.11
N ASN A 1080 -29.54 42.72 31.26
CA ASN A 1080 -29.73 44.18 31.32
C ASN A 1080 -28.45 44.97 30.99
N ILE A 1081 -27.68 44.53 29.99
CA ILE A 1081 -26.39 45.08 29.62
C ILE A 1081 -26.31 45.19 28.10
N SER A 1082 -25.94 46.37 27.61
CA SER A 1082 -25.61 46.63 26.22
C SER A 1082 -24.16 47.09 26.06
N VAL A 1083 -23.57 46.78 24.91
CA VAL A 1083 -22.18 47.12 24.58
C VAL A 1083 -22.15 47.88 23.27
N ASN A 1084 -21.52 49.06 23.26
CA ASN A 1084 -21.34 49.83 22.04
C ASN A 1084 -19.95 49.59 21.45
N PHE A 1085 -19.90 49.14 20.20
CA PHE A 1085 -18.65 48.86 19.50
C PHE A 1085 -18.29 49.95 18.48
N LYS A 1086 -17.00 50.22 18.33
CA LYS A 1086 -16.44 51.05 17.26
C LYS A 1086 -15.20 50.35 16.70
N ASN A 1087 -15.22 50.00 15.40
CA ASN A 1087 -14.16 49.22 14.75
C ASN A 1087 -13.69 47.97 15.55
N ASN A 1088 -14.61 47.10 15.98
CA ASN A 1088 -14.29 45.89 16.78
C ASN A 1088 -13.68 46.16 18.17
N GLN A 1089 -13.82 47.37 18.73
CA GLN A 1089 -13.38 47.70 20.09
C GLN A 1089 -14.58 48.11 20.94
N VAL A 1090 -14.51 47.83 22.24
CA VAL A 1090 -15.55 48.28 23.19
C VAL A 1090 -15.38 49.76 23.45
N SER A 1091 -16.33 50.56 23.00
CA SER A 1091 -16.34 52.01 23.26
C SER A 1091 -17.03 52.36 24.58
N ASN A 1092 -18.10 51.64 24.93
CA ASN A 1092 -18.85 51.86 26.17
C ASN A 1092 -19.65 50.60 26.54
N ILE A 1093 -19.90 50.39 27.83
CA ILE A 1093 -20.79 49.37 28.41
C ILE A 1093 -21.86 50.10 29.21
N MET A 1094 -23.13 49.78 28.98
CA MET A 1094 -24.27 50.45 29.59
C MET A 1094 -25.23 49.42 30.21
N ASP A 1095 -25.69 49.70 31.42
CA ASP A 1095 -26.85 48.99 31.99
C ASP A 1095 -28.11 49.49 31.27
N ASP A 1096 -28.76 48.61 30.53
CA ASP A 1096 -29.92 48.94 29.70
C ASP A 1096 -31.09 48.01 30.03
N ILE A 1097 -32.13 48.58 30.64
CA ILE A 1097 -33.35 47.85 31.01
C ILE A 1097 -34.29 47.91 29.80
N ILE A 1098 -34.43 46.78 29.12
CA ILE A 1098 -35.27 46.64 27.93
C ILE A 1098 -36.73 46.42 28.34
N ASN A 1099 -37.68 47.01 27.61
CA ASN A 1099 -39.11 46.75 27.80
C ASN A 1099 -39.56 45.40 27.17
N GLU A 1100 -40.70 44.87 27.61
CA GLU A 1100 -41.20 43.54 27.18
C GLU A 1100 -41.39 43.44 25.65
N ASP A 1101 -41.97 44.46 25.00
CA ASP A 1101 -42.18 44.46 23.54
C ASP A 1101 -40.87 44.33 22.74
N THR A 1102 -39.79 44.94 23.22
CA THR A 1102 -38.48 44.89 22.56
C THR A 1102 -37.78 43.56 22.84
N ILE A 1103 -37.96 42.98 24.04
CA ILE A 1103 -37.45 41.64 24.37
C ILE A 1103 -38.05 40.59 23.43
N ASP A 1104 -39.35 40.67 23.12
CA ASP A 1104 -40.00 39.76 22.19
C ASP A 1104 -39.42 39.86 20.77
N GLN A 1105 -39.13 41.08 20.28
CA GLN A 1105 -38.51 41.28 18.96
C GLN A 1105 -37.09 40.69 18.87
N TYR A 1106 -36.26 40.89 19.89
CA TYR A 1106 -34.93 40.27 19.96
C TYR A 1106 -35.00 38.76 20.05
N THR A 1107 -35.92 38.26 20.87
CA THR A 1107 -36.12 36.82 21.08
C THR A 1107 -36.60 36.16 19.79
N ASP A 1108 -37.52 36.77 19.05
CA ASP A 1108 -37.98 36.28 17.76
C ASP A 1108 -36.88 36.31 16.68
N PHE A 1109 -36.03 37.33 16.68
CA PHE A 1109 -34.86 37.37 15.81
C PHE A 1109 -33.89 36.23 16.12
N LEU A 1110 -33.58 36.01 17.40
CA LEU A 1110 -32.72 34.90 17.83
C LEU A 1110 -33.35 33.54 17.52
N LYS A 1111 -34.66 33.38 17.75
CA LYS A 1111 -35.40 32.19 17.33
C LYS A 1111 -35.22 31.96 15.83
N ARG A 1112 -35.50 32.94 14.96
CA ARG A 1112 -35.32 32.77 13.51
C ARG A 1112 -33.88 32.47 13.08
N LYS A 1113 -32.89 32.92 13.86
CA LYS A 1113 -31.48 32.62 13.60
C LYS A 1113 -31.08 31.21 14.02
N LEU A 1114 -31.64 30.72 15.13
CA LEU A 1114 -31.31 29.41 15.72
C LEU A 1114 -32.20 28.28 15.19
N PHE A 1115 -33.43 28.59 14.78
CA PHE A 1115 -34.31 27.67 14.06
C PHE A 1115 -33.91 27.63 12.59
N ARG A 1116 -33.27 26.54 12.17
CA ARG A 1116 -33.11 26.18 10.75
C ARG A 1116 -34.27 25.26 10.36
N GLU A 1117 -35.19 25.73 9.51
CA GLU A 1117 -36.24 24.88 8.90
C GLU A 1117 -35.65 23.73 8.08
#